data_AF-A0A7Y5FAV4-F1
#
_entry.id   AF-A0A7Y5FAV4-F1
#
_cell.length_a   1.000
_cell.length_b   1.000
_cell.length_c   1.000
_cell.angle_alpha   90.00
_cell.angle_beta   90.00
_cell.angle_gamma   90.00
#
_symmetry.space_group_name_H-M   'P 1'
#
loop_
_entity.id
_entity.type
_entity.pdbx_description
1 polymer ?
#
loop_
_entity_poly.entity_id
_entity_poly.type
_entity_poly.pdbx_seq_one_letter_code
_entity_poly.pdbx_strand_id
1 'polypeptide(L)'
;MFVFQSPGSATDDAATYAQRTADAWAALPENMKPYGAMRVEAHAPDAAARQVRFQSILSPLQALNVPVFAVVGTGDPKTLHPPDLVDKILYEFTCVKGVWVSDLSFNDYYVFGGGELFGAPPHVRWLSSVIDASAQYGRYLVLRLGAHAWPHALSNTWCRPMIEGFRANAAYVIPVAGLDGDDAIAQFGMVMGLWLDGAASHWGVEATPRWFKSARFIEPGVFGVAPANAAMPPPFYRAMALNGAMCGATVYAFDDAEDLWAGARNHTWTASIAPTLREIIDLGLISRKESIETKAQVAYQLGVSNTPAEMQQNLRDIDGVYGEGLMIRGAYGIERPGQVAELIPNTGAHFWIPIFSAFATPSGFARVVRPNTVNSVGEWTQLLDQYLVPDGAGPAFVTQVGLRAFVMHTRENQYEQQAFRLPGMLAPVRGFRAVRDETTATVSWPPREGDIFYRVYKRAYPDGQFELVADRVEQRSWTDPAIDPQQPTAYSVTAATQEKEVYEGVVNYGDYLALSLAHSRIAEEAVLTPLVMNADSQPIANQDTRLASQEWWPNVQGVADENKPAAMEIAAAIERWDAAFSSEDVAGVLNVYAPSYRDPQNWSSEYVGRAYQWFFERYSHCTMARQIRQWDFSAIATTGKVRMLLYCQFAGTAASDPTGRFASVRAAFPLNDTGEVWLTFTKIDSAWRIESSEPALPNFREILSYSAGPFDAFAPGPDTPAPANP
;
A
#
# COMPACT_ATOMS: atom_id res chain seq x y z
N MET A 1 11.38 -15.02 0.11
CA MET A 1 12.44 -14.29 -0.59
C MET A 1 12.27 -12.81 -0.33
N PHE A 2 13.35 -12.10 -0.03
CA PHE A 2 13.39 -10.66 0.14
C PHE A 2 14.20 -10.05 -0.99
N VAL A 3 13.69 -8.98 -1.60
CA VAL A 3 14.34 -8.27 -2.71
C VAL A 3 14.56 -6.83 -2.28
N PHE A 4 15.82 -6.39 -2.26
CA PHE A 4 16.20 -5.09 -1.73
C PHE A 4 16.76 -4.21 -2.84
N GLN A 5 16.26 -2.98 -2.99
CA GLN A 5 16.86 -2.02 -3.91
C GLN A 5 18.33 -1.77 -3.57
N SER A 6 19.20 -1.80 -4.59
CA SER A 6 20.59 -1.40 -4.42
C SER A 6 20.70 0.10 -4.12
N PRO A 7 21.58 0.53 -3.20
CA PRO A 7 21.76 1.96 -2.83
C PRO A 7 22.49 2.79 -3.90
N GLY A 8 22.72 2.26 -5.09
CA GLY A 8 23.36 3.00 -6.17
C GLY A 8 22.43 4.01 -6.85
N SER A 9 23.00 5.14 -7.28
CA SER A 9 22.30 6.17 -8.04
C SER A 9 22.35 5.89 -9.54
N ALA A 10 21.35 6.37 -10.29
CA ALA A 10 21.38 6.37 -11.75
C ALA A 10 22.58 7.13 -12.34
N THR A 11 23.18 8.05 -11.57
CA THR A 11 24.36 8.83 -11.97
C THR A 11 25.69 8.14 -11.70
N ASP A 12 25.71 7.06 -10.92
CA ASP A 12 26.95 6.35 -10.60
C ASP A 12 27.54 5.71 -11.87
N ASP A 13 28.87 5.57 -11.93
CA ASP A 13 29.47 4.65 -12.90
C ASP A 13 29.22 3.17 -12.49
N ALA A 14 29.44 2.24 -13.42
CA ALA A 14 29.13 0.83 -13.20
C ALA A 14 29.96 0.18 -12.07
N ALA A 15 31.23 0.58 -11.91
CA ALA A 15 32.11 0.01 -10.89
C ALA A 15 31.72 0.52 -9.50
N THR A 16 31.44 1.81 -9.38
CA THR A 16 30.95 2.44 -8.14
C THR A 16 29.61 1.83 -7.72
N TYR A 17 28.68 1.65 -8.65
CA TYR A 17 27.38 1.01 -8.38
C TYR A 17 27.54 -0.42 -7.89
N ALA A 18 28.40 -1.21 -8.54
CA ALA A 18 28.66 -2.59 -8.14
C ALA A 18 29.31 -2.69 -6.77
N GLN A 19 30.29 -1.82 -6.47
CA GLN A 19 30.95 -1.79 -5.17
C GLN A 19 29.96 -1.46 -4.04
N ARG A 20 29.13 -0.43 -4.21
CA ARG A 20 28.08 -0.07 -3.23
C ARG A 20 27.09 -1.21 -3.02
N THR A 21 26.70 -1.90 -4.09
CA THR A 21 25.81 -3.07 -4.01
C THR A 21 26.46 -4.20 -3.21
N ALA A 22 27.75 -4.48 -3.45
CA ALA A 22 28.51 -5.49 -2.72
C ALA A 22 28.68 -5.16 -1.24
N ASP A 23 28.99 -3.90 -0.92
CA ASP A 23 29.14 -3.41 0.46
C ASP A 23 27.80 -3.51 1.21
N ALA A 24 26.71 -3.11 0.56
CA ALA A 24 25.37 -3.26 1.12
C ALA A 24 25.02 -4.73 1.39
N TRP A 25 25.31 -5.63 0.44
CA TRP A 25 25.10 -7.07 0.65
C TRP A 25 25.94 -7.62 1.80
N ALA A 26 27.21 -7.22 1.90
CA ALA A 26 28.09 -7.63 2.99
C ALA A 26 27.54 -7.20 4.36
N ALA A 27 26.96 -6.01 4.44
CA ALA A 27 26.37 -5.43 5.65
C ALA A 27 24.96 -5.96 6.01
N LEU A 28 24.30 -6.71 5.11
CA LEU A 28 22.99 -7.31 5.41
C LEU A 28 23.13 -8.33 6.55
N PRO A 29 22.22 -8.37 7.53
CA PRO A 29 22.27 -9.36 8.61
C PRO A 29 22.33 -10.81 8.10
N GLU A 30 23.21 -11.62 8.69
CA GLU A 30 23.45 -13.02 8.26
C GLU A 30 22.19 -13.89 8.27
N ASN A 31 21.26 -13.65 9.21
CA ASN A 31 20.00 -14.39 9.26
C ASN A 31 19.03 -14.03 8.12
N MET A 32 19.26 -12.92 7.40
CA MET A 32 18.45 -12.50 6.25
C MET A 32 19.07 -12.89 4.91
N LYS A 33 20.40 -13.02 4.82
CA LYS A 33 21.12 -13.38 3.58
C LYS A 33 20.57 -14.65 2.89
N PRO A 34 20.22 -15.75 3.60
CA PRO A 34 19.64 -16.94 2.96
C PRO A 34 18.34 -16.68 2.19
N TYR A 35 17.64 -15.60 2.53
CA TYR A 35 16.36 -15.24 1.93
C TYR A 35 16.46 -14.03 1.00
N GLY A 36 17.60 -13.32 0.98
CA GLY A 36 17.77 -12.02 0.35
C GLY A 36 18.38 -12.05 -1.06
N ALA A 37 18.05 -11.03 -1.86
CA ALA A 37 18.70 -10.71 -3.12
C ALA A 37 18.69 -9.19 -3.36
N MET A 38 19.68 -8.68 -4.10
CA MET A 38 19.77 -7.27 -4.48
C MET A 38 19.09 -7.01 -5.82
N ARG A 39 18.24 -6.00 -5.92
CA ARG A 39 17.70 -5.51 -7.19
C ARG A 39 18.67 -4.50 -7.81
N VAL A 40 19.09 -4.75 -9.04
CA VAL A 40 20.10 -3.95 -9.75
C VAL A 40 19.57 -3.43 -11.07
N GLU A 41 19.94 -2.19 -11.38
CA GLU A 41 19.48 -1.47 -12.57
C GLU A 41 20.66 -0.96 -13.39
N ALA A 42 20.51 -0.99 -14.71
CA ALA A 42 21.50 -0.45 -15.65
C ALA A 42 20.89 0.69 -16.47
N HIS A 43 20.91 1.91 -15.93
CA HIS A 43 20.50 3.08 -16.69
C HIS A 43 21.52 3.40 -17.78
N ALA A 44 21.05 3.42 -19.02
CA ALA A 44 21.84 3.70 -20.22
C ALA A 44 20.90 4.16 -21.35
N PRO A 45 21.40 4.96 -22.33
CA PRO A 45 20.57 5.59 -23.35
C PRO A 45 19.91 4.60 -24.33
N ASP A 46 20.51 3.42 -24.52
CA ASP A 46 20.01 2.37 -25.41
C ASP A 46 20.32 0.97 -24.87
N ALA A 47 19.76 -0.06 -25.53
CA ALA A 47 19.89 -1.45 -25.11
C ALA A 47 21.33 -1.99 -25.18
N ALA A 48 22.14 -1.56 -26.15
CA ALA A 48 23.51 -2.04 -26.31
C ALA A 48 24.41 -1.47 -25.20
N ALA A 49 24.30 -0.17 -24.93
CA ALA A 49 24.97 0.48 -23.81
C ALA A 49 24.52 -0.11 -22.47
N ARG A 50 23.21 -0.42 -22.32
CA ARG A 50 22.66 -1.09 -21.15
C ARG A 50 23.27 -2.48 -20.94
N GLN A 51 23.44 -3.26 -22.00
CA GLN A 51 24.07 -4.57 -21.92
C GLN A 51 25.52 -4.49 -21.42
N VAL A 52 26.31 -3.56 -21.96
CA VAL A 52 27.71 -3.34 -21.52
C VAL A 52 27.74 -2.92 -20.04
N ARG A 53 26.82 -2.05 -19.63
CA ARG A 53 26.70 -1.63 -18.23
C ARG A 53 26.31 -2.79 -17.32
N PHE A 54 25.34 -3.62 -17.71
CA PHE A 54 25.01 -4.84 -16.96
C PHE A 54 26.21 -5.76 -16.80
N GLN A 55 26.96 -6.03 -17.88
CA GLN A 55 28.16 -6.87 -17.79
C GLN A 55 29.19 -6.29 -16.80
N SER A 56 29.35 -4.96 -16.79
CA SER A 56 30.26 -4.27 -15.88
C SER A 56 29.80 -4.29 -14.42
N ILE A 57 28.49 -4.29 -14.17
CA ILE A 57 27.91 -4.38 -12.82
C ILE A 57 27.91 -5.83 -12.32
N LEU A 58 27.47 -6.78 -13.16
CA LEU A 58 27.21 -8.16 -12.76
C LEU A 58 28.49 -9.00 -12.61
N SER A 59 29.54 -8.70 -13.38
CA SER A 59 30.82 -9.44 -13.28
C SER A 59 31.44 -9.39 -11.88
N PRO A 60 31.65 -8.22 -11.24
CA PRO A 60 32.16 -8.15 -9.87
C PRO A 60 31.18 -8.75 -8.84
N LEU A 61 29.87 -8.54 -9.00
CA LEU A 61 28.87 -9.12 -8.10
C LEU A 61 28.85 -10.66 -8.15
N GLN A 62 29.05 -11.24 -9.35
CA GLN A 62 29.22 -12.68 -9.52
C GLN A 62 30.47 -13.19 -8.81
N ALA A 63 31.60 -12.50 -8.93
CA ALA A 63 32.84 -12.89 -8.25
C ALA A 63 32.68 -12.91 -6.71
N LEU A 64 31.78 -12.07 -6.18
CA LEU A 64 31.45 -12.00 -4.76
C LEU A 64 30.26 -12.87 -4.36
N ASN A 65 29.67 -13.63 -5.30
CA ASN A 65 28.47 -14.45 -5.09
C ASN A 65 27.27 -13.66 -4.54
N VAL A 66 27.11 -12.39 -4.91
CA VAL A 66 25.95 -11.57 -4.50
C VAL A 66 24.73 -11.99 -5.33
N PRO A 67 23.63 -12.49 -4.73
CA PRO A 67 22.43 -12.86 -5.49
C PRO A 67 21.69 -11.61 -5.96
N VAL A 68 21.29 -11.57 -7.24
CA VAL A 68 20.68 -10.38 -7.84
C VAL A 68 19.40 -10.65 -8.65
N PHE A 69 18.54 -9.64 -8.70
CA PHE A 69 17.48 -9.47 -9.69
C PHE A 69 17.84 -8.32 -10.63
N ALA A 70 17.97 -8.60 -11.93
CA ALA A 70 18.27 -7.57 -12.92
C ALA A 70 16.98 -6.92 -13.45
N VAL A 71 16.86 -5.60 -13.40
CA VAL A 71 15.71 -4.87 -13.96
C VAL A 71 15.84 -4.78 -15.48
N VAL A 72 15.04 -5.58 -16.20
CA VAL A 72 15.11 -5.70 -17.67
C VAL A 72 14.00 -4.95 -18.39
N GLY A 73 13.05 -4.36 -17.67
CA GLY A 73 12.00 -3.53 -18.25
C GLY A 73 11.15 -2.81 -17.22
N THR A 74 10.71 -1.60 -17.58
CA THR A 74 9.74 -0.79 -16.84
C THR A 74 8.61 -0.35 -17.78
N GLY A 75 7.66 0.45 -17.27
CA GLY A 75 6.62 1.09 -18.08
C GLY A 75 7.12 1.98 -19.21
N ASP A 76 8.35 2.51 -19.12
CA ASP A 76 8.98 3.25 -20.23
C ASP A 76 9.46 2.26 -21.31
N PRO A 77 8.92 2.31 -22.54
CA PRO A 77 9.32 1.41 -23.63
C PRO A 77 10.83 1.44 -23.94
N LYS A 78 11.53 2.54 -23.66
CA LYS A 78 12.98 2.67 -23.87
C LYS A 78 13.79 1.79 -22.91
N THR A 79 13.19 1.35 -21.81
CA THR A 79 13.82 0.52 -20.78
C THR A 79 13.68 -0.97 -21.05
N LEU A 80 12.86 -1.38 -22.03
CA LEU A 80 12.69 -2.79 -22.38
C LEU A 80 13.97 -3.35 -23.00
N HIS A 81 14.56 -4.35 -22.34
CA HIS A 81 15.76 -5.03 -22.81
C HIS A 81 15.37 -6.13 -23.82
N PRO A 82 15.97 -6.19 -25.02
CA PRO A 82 15.67 -7.23 -26.02
C PRO A 82 15.77 -8.66 -25.44
N PRO A 83 14.83 -9.58 -25.77
CA PRO A 83 14.82 -10.92 -25.18
C PRO A 83 16.13 -11.71 -25.36
N ASP A 84 16.77 -11.59 -26.52
CA ASP A 84 18.07 -12.24 -26.79
C ASP A 84 19.20 -11.72 -25.89
N LEU A 85 19.14 -10.45 -25.48
CA LEU A 85 20.08 -9.89 -24.52
C LEU A 85 19.72 -10.27 -23.07
N VAL A 86 18.43 -10.46 -22.77
CA VAL A 86 18.01 -11.04 -21.48
C VAL A 86 18.52 -12.47 -21.35
N ASP A 87 18.35 -13.30 -22.38
CA ASP A 87 18.90 -14.67 -22.44
C ASP A 87 20.40 -14.67 -22.16
N LYS A 88 21.13 -13.74 -22.78
CA LYS A 88 22.57 -13.59 -22.55
C LYS A 88 22.91 -13.26 -21.10
N ILE A 89 22.17 -12.36 -20.44
CA ILE A 89 22.35 -12.04 -19.02
C ILE A 89 22.12 -13.30 -18.16
N LEU A 90 21.03 -14.03 -18.41
CA LEU A 90 20.66 -15.23 -17.64
C LEU A 90 21.66 -16.38 -17.84
N TYR A 91 22.22 -16.50 -19.03
CA TYR A 91 23.24 -17.48 -19.37
C TYR A 91 24.62 -17.16 -18.75
N GLU A 92 25.08 -15.91 -18.88
CA GLU A 92 26.44 -15.50 -18.47
C GLU A 92 26.59 -15.35 -16.94
N PHE A 93 25.52 -14.98 -16.23
CA PHE A 93 25.58 -14.58 -14.82
C PHE A 93 24.72 -15.46 -13.91
N THR A 94 25.31 -16.50 -13.34
CA THR A 94 24.69 -17.39 -12.34
C THR A 94 24.30 -16.70 -11.02
N CYS A 95 24.89 -15.54 -10.73
CA CYS A 95 24.49 -14.69 -9.61
C CYS A 95 23.09 -14.07 -9.81
N VAL A 96 22.64 -13.92 -11.06
CA VAL A 96 21.30 -13.48 -11.41
C VAL A 96 20.32 -14.61 -11.09
N LYS A 97 19.49 -14.40 -10.08
CA LYS A 97 18.45 -15.35 -9.62
C LYS A 97 17.13 -15.15 -10.36
N GLY A 98 16.95 -13.98 -10.96
CA GLY A 98 15.82 -13.67 -11.80
C GLY A 98 15.91 -12.31 -12.45
N VAL A 99 14.89 -11.98 -13.23
CA VAL A 99 14.70 -10.65 -13.82
C VAL A 99 13.52 -9.96 -13.17
N TRP A 100 13.57 -8.64 -13.18
CA TRP A 100 12.52 -7.77 -12.66
C TRP A 100 11.92 -6.95 -13.79
N VAL A 101 10.60 -6.97 -13.88
CA VAL A 101 9.80 -6.18 -14.80
C VAL A 101 8.78 -5.39 -13.99
N SER A 102 8.66 -4.10 -14.26
CA SER A 102 7.74 -3.23 -13.53
C SER A 102 6.88 -2.36 -14.43
N ASP A 103 5.73 -1.91 -13.93
CA ASP A 103 4.96 -0.75 -14.42
C ASP A 103 4.54 -0.80 -15.89
N LEU A 104 4.45 -1.99 -16.48
CA LEU A 104 3.87 -2.17 -17.81
C LEU A 104 2.38 -1.79 -17.79
N SER A 105 1.92 -1.12 -18.84
CA SER A 105 0.51 -0.80 -19.00
C SER A 105 -0.21 -1.79 -19.91
N PHE A 106 -1.40 -2.22 -19.50
CA PHE A 106 -2.28 -3.13 -20.25
C PHE A 106 -3.65 -2.51 -20.56
N ASN A 107 -3.81 -1.21 -20.37
CA ASN A 107 -5.07 -0.48 -20.54
C ASN A 107 -5.41 -0.13 -22.00
N ASP A 108 -4.69 -0.71 -22.96
CA ASP A 108 -4.85 -0.48 -24.41
C ASP A 108 -5.74 -1.56 -25.05
N TYR A 109 -6.80 -1.13 -25.75
CA TYR A 109 -7.81 -1.98 -26.37
C TYR A 109 -7.92 -1.71 -27.88
N TYR A 110 -7.57 -2.72 -28.69
CA TYR A 110 -7.63 -2.64 -30.16
C TYR A 110 -8.94 -3.21 -30.70
N VAL A 111 -10.04 -2.46 -30.52
CA VAL A 111 -11.39 -2.88 -30.98
C VAL A 111 -11.45 -3.09 -32.51
N PHE A 112 -10.61 -2.39 -33.27
CA PHE A 112 -10.64 -2.35 -34.73
C PHE A 112 -9.64 -3.30 -35.43
N GLY A 113 -8.80 -3.99 -34.66
CA GLY A 113 -7.66 -4.77 -35.16
C GLY A 113 -7.97 -6.24 -35.41
N GLY A 114 -9.20 -6.64 -35.77
CA GLY A 114 -9.50 -8.00 -36.25
C GLY A 114 -9.22 -9.19 -35.30
N GLY A 115 -9.06 -8.97 -34.00
CA GLY A 115 -8.81 -10.04 -33.02
C GLY A 115 -7.41 -10.68 -33.15
N GLU A 116 -7.27 -11.94 -32.71
CA GLU A 116 -5.98 -12.66 -32.65
C GLU A 116 -5.17 -12.63 -33.97
N LEU A 117 -5.82 -12.38 -35.11
CA LEU A 117 -5.23 -12.23 -36.45
C LEU A 117 -4.12 -11.16 -36.56
N PHE A 118 -4.18 -10.07 -35.78
CA PHE A 118 -3.18 -8.99 -35.83
C PHE A 118 -2.15 -9.06 -34.69
N GLY A 119 -2.26 -10.08 -33.83
CA GLY A 119 -1.30 -10.42 -32.78
C GLY A 119 -1.39 -9.56 -31.52
N ALA A 120 -0.89 -10.10 -30.41
CA ALA A 120 -0.81 -9.39 -29.13
C ALA A 120 0.07 -8.12 -29.23
N PRO A 121 -0.19 -7.09 -28.40
CA PRO A 121 0.62 -5.87 -28.33
C PRO A 121 2.12 -6.17 -28.14
N PRO A 122 3.03 -5.30 -28.65
CA PRO A 122 4.47 -5.57 -28.60
C PRO A 122 5.02 -5.88 -27.21
N HIS A 123 4.59 -5.16 -26.17
CA HIS A 123 5.04 -5.40 -24.80
C HIS A 123 4.52 -6.72 -24.22
N VAL A 124 3.32 -7.18 -24.60
CA VAL A 124 2.78 -8.50 -24.20
C VAL A 124 3.61 -9.62 -24.82
N ARG A 125 3.95 -9.50 -26.12
CA ARG A 125 4.82 -10.47 -26.80
C ARG A 125 6.22 -10.48 -26.21
N TRP A 126 6.78 -9.30 -25.96
CA TRP A 126 8.08 -9.16 -25.30
C TRP A 126 8.08 -9.85 -23.94
N LEU A 127 7.11 -9.55 -23.07
CA LEU A 127 7.02 -10.13 -21.74
C LEU A 127 6.85 -11.65 -21.80
N SER A 128 6.06 -12.16 -22.76
CA SER A 128 5.93 -13.61 -23.02
C SER A 128 7.28 -14.26 -23.31
N SER A 129 8.11 -13.65 -24.16
CA SER A 129 9.46 -14.15 -24.43
C SER A 129 10.38 -14.09 -23.20
N VAL A 130 10.27 -13.06 -22.37
CA VAL A 130 11.08 -12.95 -21.14
C VAL A 130 10.66 -13.99 -20.09
N ILE A 131 9.38 -14.36 -20.03
CA ILE A 131 8.88 -15.46 -19.19
C ILE A 131 9.51 -16.78 -19.62
N ASP A 132 9.46 -17.08 -20.93
CA ASP A 132 10.01 -18.33 -21.48
C ASP A 132 11.52 -18.42 -21.26
N ALA A 133 12.24 -17.32 -21.52
CA ALA A 133 13.67 -17.18 -21.22
C ALA A 133 13.99 -17.49 -19.76
N SER A 134 13.26 -16.85 -18.83
CA SER A 134 13.47 -17.05 -17.39
C SER A 134 13.26 -18.51 -16.99
N ALA A 135 12.18 -19.13 -17.47
CA ALA A 135 11.86 -20.51 -17.20
C ALA A 135 12.89 -21.49 -17.79
N GLN A 136 13.37 -21.24 -19.01
CA GLN A 136 14.40 -22.05 -19.68
C GLN A 136 15.69 -22.15 -18.86
N TYR A 137 16.09 -21.06 -18.21
CA TYR A 137 17.29 -21.02 -17.37
C TYR A 137 17.04 -21.39 -15.90
N GLY A 138 15.80 -21.74 -15.53
CA GLY A 138 15.43 -22.00 -14.13
C GLY A 138 15.62 -20.77 -13.25
N ARG A 139 15.18 -19.62 -13.73
CA ARG A 139 15.29 -18.30 -13.07
C ARG A 139 13.93 -17.68 -12.93
N TYR A 140 13.77 -16.82 -11.93
CA TYR A 140 12.49 -16.17 -11.68
C TYR A 140 12.27 -14.98 -12.61
N LEU A 141 11.03 -14.76 -13.02
CA LEU A 141 10.54 -13.49 -13.50
C LEU A 141 9.66 -12.87 -12.42
N VAL A 142 10.06 -11.70 -11.92
CA VAL A 142 9.21 -10.90 -11.04
C VAL A 142 8.50 -9.86 -11.90
N LEU A 143 7.16 -9.90 -11.90
CA LEU A 143 6.32 -8.91 -12.55
C LEU A 143 5.62 -8.08 -11.48
N ARG A 144 6.10 -6.85 -11.28
CA ARG A 144 5.48 -5.87 -10.40
C ARG A 144 4.58 -4.97 -11.22
N LEU A 145 3.28 -4.98 -10.93
CA LEU A 145 2.36 -3.98 -11.48
C LEU A 145 1.75 -3.20 -10.31
N GLY A 146 1.72 -1.88 -10.45
CA GLY A 146 0.96 -1.00 -9.57
C GLY A 146 -0.41 -0.67 -10.14
N ALA A 147 -1.20 0.06 -9.38
CA ALA A 147 -2.54 0.55 -9.71
C ALA A 147 -3.42 -0.42 -10.55
N HIS A 148 -4.29 0.15 -11.39
CA HIS A 148 -5.25 -0.57 -12.22
C HIS A 148 -4.62 -1.46 -13.30
N ALA A 149 -3.29 -1.60 -13.37
CA ALA A 149 -2.64 -2.42 -14.39
C ALA A 149 -2.99 -3.92 -14.25
N TRP A 150 -3.14 -4.44 -13.02
CA TRP A 150 -3.59 -5.83 -12.80
C TRP A 150 -4.99 -6.10 -13.37
N PRO A 151 -6.05 -5.32 -13.03
CA PRO A 151 -7.37 -5.50 -13.62
C PRO A 151 -7.37 -5.57 -15.15
N HIS A 152 -6.57 -4.71 -15.80
CA HIS A 152 -6.42 -4.70 -17.24
C HIS A 152 -5.70 -5.95 -17.75
N ALA A 153 -4.55 -6.30 -17.16
CA ALA A 153 -3.77 -7.49 -17.54
C ALA A 153 -4.57 -8.80 -17.43
N LEU A 154 -5.46 -8.88 -16.43
CA LEU A 154 -6.20 -10.10 -16.09
C LEU A 154 -7.55 -10.27 -16.82
N SER A 155 -8.04 -9.22 -17.47
CA SER A 155 -9.32 -9.21 -18.20
C SER A 155 -9.17 -8.96 -19.70
N ASN A 156 -8.12 -8.24 -20.12
CA ASN A 156 -7.90 -7.86 -21.51
C ASN A 156 -7.58 -9.10 -22.37
N THR A 157 -8.40 -9.37 -23.39
CA THR A 157 -8.25 -10.55 -24.27
C THR A 157 -6.86 -10.66 -24.89
N TRP A 158 -6.21 -9.53 -25.20
CA TRP A 158 -4.86 -9.51 -25.77
C TRP A 158 -3.78 -10.02 -24.81
N CYS A 159 -4.06 -10.01 -23.50
CA CYS A 159 -3.16 -10.52 -22.47
C CYS A 159 -3.36 -12.01 -22.19
N ARG A 160 -4.39 -12.66 -22.78
CA ARG A 160 -4.64 -14.10 -22.56
C ARG A 160 -3.40 -14.97 -22.83
N PRO A 161 -2.64 -14.80 -23.94
CA PRO A 161 -1.46 -15.63 -24.18
C PRO A 161 -0.39 -15.48 -23.08
N MET A 162 -0.24 -14.27 -22.52
CA MET A 162 0.67 -14.02 -21.40
C MET A 162 0.20 -14.72 -20.13
N ILE A 163 -1.11 -14.73 -19.84
CA ILE A 163 -1.68 -15.44 -18.68
C ILE A 163 -1.58 -16.96 -18.84
N GLU A 164 -1.70 -17.48 -20.06
CA GLU A 164 -1.42 -18.89 -20.35
C GLU A 164 0.07 -19.21 -20.17
N GLY A 165 0.96 -18.29 -20.59
CA GLY A 165 2.40 -18.36 -20.33
C GLY A 165 2.75 -18.37 -18.84
N PHE A 166 2.00 -17.63 -18.00
CA PHE A 166 2.15 -17.71 -16.54
C PHE A 166 1.87 -19.13 -16.05
N ARG A 167 0.74 -19.73 -16.43
CA ARG A 167 0.39 -21.09 -16.01
C ARG A 167 1.41 -22.12 -16.46
N ALA A 168 1.86 -22.03 -17.72
CA ALA A 168 2.87 -22.95 -18.26
C ALA A 168 4.20 -22.86 -17.50
N ASN A 169 4.53 -21.68 -16.98
CA ASN A 169 5.79 -21.38 -16.29
C ASN A 169 5.58 -20.99 -14.81
N ALA A 170 4.52 -21.50 -14.16
CA ALA A 170 4.06 -21.00 -12.85
C ALA A 170 5.13 -21.09 -11.74
N ALA A 171 6.06 -22.04 -11.84
CA ALA A 171 7.17 -22.19 -10.91
C ALA A 171 8.18 -21.04 -10.96
N TYR A 172 8.20 -20.25 -12.04
CA TYR A 172 9.19 -19.22 -12.32
C TYR A 172 8.61 -17.81 -12.37
N VAL A 173 7.29 -17.66 -12.53
CA VAL A 173 6.64 -16.34 -12.55
C VAL A 173 6.19 -15.96 -11.14
N ILE A 174 6.52 -14.73 -10.74
CA ILE A 174 6.16 -14.14 -9.44
C ILE A 174 5.44 -12.82 -9.70
N PRO A 175 4.08 -12.80 -9.72
CA PRO A 175 3.33 -11.56 -9.68
C PRO A 175 3.54 -10.85 -8.34
N VAL A 176 3.75 -9.54 -8.39
CA VAL A 176 3.95 -8.68 -7.22
C VAL A 176 2.94 -7.53 -7.25
N ALA A 177 2.24 -7.34 -6.14
CA ALA A 177 1.42 -6.15 -5.91
C ALA A 177 2.32 -4.94 -5.63
N GLY A 178 2.29 -3.95 -6.52
CA GLY A 178 3.01 -2.68 -6.37
C GLY A 178 2.20 -1.69 -5.56
N LEU A 179 2.61 -1.46 -4.30
CA LEU A 179 1.87 -0.59 -3.40
C LEU A 179 2.26 0.87 -3.58
N ASP A 180 1.86 1.47 -4.71
CA ASP A 180 2.15 2.86 -5.05
C ASP A 180 0.93 3.68 -5.52
N GLY A 181 -0.27 3.12 -5.37
CA GLY A 181 -1.55 3.71 -5.77
C GLY A 181 -2.66 3.53 -4.73
N ASP A 182 -3.87 3.92 -5.11
CA ASP A 182 -5.06 4.01 -4.25
C ASP A 182 -5.98 2.79 -4.29
N ASP A 183 -5.54 1.71 -4.91
CA ASP A 183 -6.31 0.49 -5.17
C ASP A 183 -5.66 -0.77 -4.56
N ALA A 184 -4.82 -0.58 -3.54
CA ALA A 184 -4.05 -1.65 -2.89
C ALA A 184 -4.95 -2.86 -2.56
N ILE A 185 -6.16 -2.63 -2.05
CA ILE A 185 -7.08 -3.70 -1.67
C ILE A 185 -7.40 -4.63 -2.86
N ALA A 186 -7.75 -4.06 -4.01
CA ALA A 186 -8.07 -4.86 -5.18
C ALA A 186 -6.84 -5.63 -5.68
N GLN A 187 -5.67 -4.97 -5.73
CA GLN A 187 -4.44 -5.59 -6.20
C GLN A 187 -4.10 -6.86 -5.42
N PHE A 188 -4.17 -6.83 -4.08
CA PHE A 188 -3.95 -7.98 -3.22
C PHE A 188 -4.87 -9.16 -3.59
N GLY A 189 -6.17 -8.90 -3.79
CA GLY A 189 -7.13 -9.91 -4.23
C GLY A 189 -6.73 -10.53 -5.58
N MET A 190 -6.22 -9.73 -6.52
CA MET A 190 -5.85 -10.18 -7.86
C MET A 190 -4.58 -11.03 -7.91
N VAL A 191 -3.50 -10.60 -7.24
CA VAL A 191 -2.26 -11.37 -7.21
C VAL A 191 -2.41 -12.65 -6.38
N MET A 192 -3.21 -12.61 -5.31
CA MET A 192 -3.62 -13.80 -4.58
C MET A 192 -4.43 -14.74 -5.48
N GLY A 193 -5.35 -14.21 -6.29
CA GLY A 193 -6.15 -15.00 -7.24
C GLY A 193 -5.30 -15.74 -8.28
N LEU A 194 -4.25 -15.11 -8.83
CA LEU A 194 -3.28 -15.76 -9.72
C LEU A 194 -2.60 -16.96 -9.05
N TRP A 195 -2.21 -16.80 -7.78
CA TRP A 195 -1.57 -17.87 -7.01
C TRP A 195 -2.55 -19.01 -6.66
N LEU A 196 -3.78 -18.67 -6.27
CA LEU A 196 -4.81 -19.65 -5.95
C LEU A 196 -5.22 -20.48 -7.18
N ASP A 197 -5.38 -19.84 -8.35
CA ASP A 197 -5.67 -20.52 -9.64
C ASP A 197 -4.50 -21.34 -10.18
N GLY A 198 -3.30 -21.20 -9.59
CA GLY A 198 -2.09 -21.90 -10.04
C GLY A 198 -1.41 -21.28 -11.26
N ALA A 199 -1.75 -20.03 -11.61
CA ALA A 199 -1.02 -19.26 -12.62
C ALA A 199 0.38 -18.86 -12.14
N ALA A 200 0.59 -18.80 -10.82
CA ALA A 200 1.90 -18.64 -10.22
C ALA A 200 2.03 -19.52 -8.97
N SER A 201 3.20 -20.09 -8.72
CA SER A 201 3.48 -20.88 -7.50
C SER A 201 3.78 -20.00 -6.30
N HIS A 202 4.18 -18.76 -6.55
CA HIS A 202 4.55 -17.75 -5.57
C HIS A 202 3.98 -16.40 -6.00
N TRP A 203 3.73 -15.52 -5.04
CA TRP A 203 3.43 -14.12 -5.31
C TRP A 203 4.07 -13.23 -4.23
N GLY A 204 4.07 -11.93 -4.45
CA GLY A 204 4.70 -10.99 -3.53
C GLY A 204 4.07 -9.62 -3.39
N VAL A 205 4.66 -8.84 -2.50
CA VAL A 205 4.31 -7.45 -2.21
C VAL A 205 5.57 -6.60 -2.35
N GLU A 206 5.47 -5.46 -3.02
CA GLU A 206 6.48 -4.41 -2.96
C GLU A 206 6.03 -3.34 -1.96
N ALA A 207 6.69 -3.27 -0.82
CA ALA A 207 6.49 -2.22 0.16
C ALA A 207 7.30 -0.99 -0.26
N THR A 208 6.61 0.12 -0.50
CA THR A 208 7.23 1.35 -1.03
C THR A 208 6.60 2.60 -0.39
N PRO A 209 7.40 3.64 -0.10
CA PRO A 209 6.87 4.89 0.45
C PRO A 209 6.07 5.67 -0.60
N ARG A 210 6.06 5.23 -1.86
CA ARG A 210 5.26 5.82 -2.94
C ARG A 210 3.77 5.81 -2.64
N TRP A 211 3.23 4.77 -1.98
CA TRP A 211 1.81 4.74 -1.59
C TRP A 211 1.44 5.92 -0.68
N PHE A 212 2.25 6.21 0.34
CA PHE A 212 1.97 7.33 1.27
C PHE A 212 1.94 8.68 0.53
N LYS A 213 2.86 8.85 -0.44
CA LYS A 213 2.90 10.04 -1.30
C LYS A 213 1.70 10.12 -2.24
N SER A 214 1.33 9.00 -2.88
CA SER A 214 0.17 8.91 -3.78
C SER A 214 -1.14 9.13 -3.04
N ALA A 215 -1.25 8.67 -1.79
CA ALA A 215 -2.35 8.93 -0.87
C ALA A 215 -2.42 10.39 -0.39
N ARG A 216 -1.43 11.22 -0.76
CA ARG A 216 -1.30 12.62 -0.33
C ARG A 216 -1.23 12.76 1.19
N PHE A 217 -0.67 11.79 1.89
CA PHE A 217 -0.45 11.88 3.32
C PHE A 217 0.86 12.64 3.60
N ILE A 218 0.85 13.48 4.63
CA ILE A 218 2.04 14.22 5.09
C ILE A 218 2.40 13.74 6.49
N GLU A 219 1.43 13.84 7.41
CA GLU A 219 1.49 13.36 8.79
C GLU A 219 0.05 13.07 9.26
N PRO A 220 -0.16 12.39 10.39
CA PRO A 220 -1.50 12.06 10.86
C PRO A 220 -2.43 13.29 10.90
N GLY A 221 -3.53 13.19 10.18
CA GLY A 221 -4.57 14.21 10.03
C GLY A 221 -4.21 15.30 9.03
N VAL A 222 -3.13 15.18 8.26
CA VAL A 222 -2.67 16.20 7.30
C VAL A 222 -2.55 15.59 5.90
N PHE A 223 -3.28 16.17 4.96
CA PHE A 223 -3.30 15.78 3.55
C PHE A 223 -2.63 16.85 2.70
N GLY A 224 -2.02 16.49 1.56
CA GLY A 224 -1.43 17.45 0.62
C GLY A 224 -0.28 16.89 -0.21
N VAL A 225 0.45 17.79 -0.87
CA VAL A 225 1.68 17.42 -1.57
C VAL A 225 2.85 17.48 -0.59
N ALA A 226 3.34 16.31 -0.19
CA ALA A 226 4.49 16.22 0.69
C ALA A 226 5.78 16.66 -0.02
N PRO A 227 6.78 17.21 0.70
CA PRO A 227 8.11 17.43 0.15
C PRO A 227 8.68 16.17 -0.51
N ALA A 228 9.49 16.32 -1.56
CA ALA A 228 10.02 15.18 -2.32
C ALA A 228 10.75 14.13 -1.44
N ASN A 229 11.41 14.59 -0.38
CA ASN A 229 12.16 13.79 0.59
C ASN A 229 11.34 13.35 1.82
N ALA A 230 10.05 13.66 1.90
CA ALA A 230 9.20 13.23 3.01
C ALA A 230 9.21 11.70 3.13
N ALA A 231 9.48 11.22 4.34
CA ALA A 231 9.54 9.82 4.66
C ALA A 231 8.16 9.31 5.06
N MET A 232 7.81 8.10 4.61
CA MET A 232 6.65 7.39 5.13
C MET A 232 6.94 6.94 6.58
N PRO A 233 5.98 7.08 7.51
CA PRO A 233 6.14 6.55 8.85
C PRO A 233 6.51 5.05 8.83
N PRO A 234 7.56 4.61 9.55
CA PRO A 234 8.07 3.24 9.45
C PRO A 234 7.02 2.13 9.63
N PRO A 235 6.01 2.24 10.53
CA PRO A 235 5.03 1.17 10.72
C PRO A 235 4.24 0.78 9.46
N PHE A 236 4.13 1.64 8.44
CA PHE A 236 3.42 1.26 7.21
C PHE A 236 4.15 0.18 6.40
N TYR A 237 5.49 0.10 6.45
CA TYR A 237 6.20 -1.05 5.86
C TYR A 237 5.77 -2.37 6.50
N ARG A 238 5.51 -2.33 7.82
CA ARG A 238 4.99 -3.49 8.55
C ARG A 238 3.58 -3.83 8.12
N ALA A 239 2.68 -2.85 7.99
CA ALA A 239 1.33 -3.08 7.47
C ALA A 239 1.35 -3.76 6.09
N MET A 240 2.14 -3.23 5.16
CA MET A 240 2.30 -3.77 3.81
C MET A 240 2.80 -5.23 3.83
N ALA A 241 3.84 -5.51 4.62
CA ALA A 241 4.41 -6.85 4.73
C ALA A 241 3.43 -7.83 5.42
N LEU A 242 2.72 -7.41 6.47
CA LEU A 242 1.79 -8.29 7.18
C LEU A 242 0.54 -8.59 6.36
N ASN A 243 0.04 -7.65 5.53
CA ASN A 243 -1.00 -7.96 4.53
C ASN A 243 -0.53 -9.05 3.57
N GLY A 244 0.72 -8.97 3.11
CA GLY A 244 1.35 -10.02 2.31
C GLY A 244 1.36 -11.37 3.03
N ALA A 245 1.89 -11.42 4.26
CA ALA A 245 2.01 -12.65 5.03
C ALA A 245 0.65 -13.30 5.32
N MET A 246 -0.34 -12.48 5.69
CA MET A 246 -1.72 -12.88 5.93
C MET A 246 -2.33 -13.58 4.71
N CYS A 247 -2.08 -13.05 3.52
CA CYS A 247 -2.58 -13.55 2.24
C CYS A 247 -1.64 -14.55 1.54
N GLY A 248 -0.58 -15.02 2.22
CA GLY A 248 0.29 -16.08 1.73
C GLY A 248 1.39 -15.63 0.77
N ALA A 249 1.72 -14.34 0.72
CA ALA A 249 2.84 -13.82 -0.05
C ALA A 249 4.16 -14.41 0.45
N THR A 250 5.00 -14.83 -0.48
CA THR A 250 6.33 -15.42 -0.19
C THR A 250 7.49 -14.55 -0.66
N VAL A 251 7.19 -13.44 -1.33
CA VAL A 251 8.18 -12.49 -1.86
C VAL A 251 7.87 -11.09 -1.32
N TYR A 252 8.89 -10.44 -0.76
CA TYR A 252 8.77 -9.09 -0.21
C TYR A 252 9.86 -8.22 -0.84
N ALA A 253 9.46 -7.19 -1.56
CA ALA A 253 10.37 -6.25 -2.18
C ALA A 253 10.31 -4.88 -1.49
N PHE A 254 11.42 -4.17 -1.47
CA PHE A 254 11.55 -2.84 -0.90
C PHE A 254 12.23 -1.91 -1.91
N ASP A 255 11.48 -0.91 -2.37
CA ASP A 255 11.80 -0.08 -3.54
C ASP A 255 12.73 1.10 -3.22
N ASP A 256 12.64 1.66 -2.01
CA ASP A 256 13.42 2.83 -1.62
C ASP A 256 14.68 2.43 -0.84
N ALA A 257 15.84 2.51 -1.49
CA ALA A 257 17.11 2.16 -0.87
C ALA A 257 17.48 3.09 0.30
N GLU A 258 16.94 4.31 0.35
CA GLU A 258 17.22 5.24 1.45
C GLU A 258 16.63 4.76 2.78
N ASP A 259 15.54 3.98 2.73
CA ASP A 259 14.88 3.42 3.93
C ASP A 259 15.47 2.09 4.40
N LEU A 260 16.42 1.54 3.63
CA LEU A 260 17.10 0.28 3.94
C LEU A 260 18.33 0.49 4.84
N TRP A 261 18.97 -0.60 5.26
CA TRP A 261 20.08 -0.58 6.22
C TRP A 261 21.29 0.23 5.76
N ALA A 262 21.51 0.32 4.45
CA ALA A 262 22.62 1.07 3.84
C ALA A 262 22.23 2.50 3.44
N GLY A 263 20.95 2.88 3.59
CA GLY A 263 20.42 4.19 3.20
C GLY A 263 20.52 5.24 4.30
N ALA A 264 20.29 6.51 3.94
CA ALA A 264 20.37 7.62 4.89
C ALA A 264 19.23 7.62 5.93
N ARG A 265 18.11 6.94 5.64
CA ARG A 265 16.94 6.78 6.52
C ARG A 265 16.87 5.37 7.12
N ASN A 266 18.01 4.77 7.44
CA ASN A 266 18.09 3.42 8.04
C ASN A 266 17.32 3.23 9.37
N HIS A 267 16.86 4.31 10.01
CA HIS A 267 15.94 4.22 11.15
C HIS A 267 14.62 3.52 10.76
N THR A 268 14.16 3.68 9.51
CA THR A 268 13.00 2.96 8.97
C THR A 268 13.26 1.45 8.97
N TRP A 269 14.46 1.05 8.53
CA TRP A 269 14.91 -0.33 8.57
C TRP A 269 14.93 -0.91 9.98
N THR A 270 15.58 -0.22 10.92
CA THR A 270 15.76 -0.72 12.29
C THR A 270 14.46 -0.72 13.08
N ALA A 271 13.59 0.27 12.86
CA ALA A 271 12.34 0.41 13.60
C ALA A 271 11.22 -0.54 13.13
N SER A 272 11.17 -0.89 11.83
CA SER A 272 9.99 -1.58 11.27
C SER A 272 10.31 -2.69 10.28
N ILE A 273 11.12 -2.44 9.25
CA ILE A 273 11.35 -3.43 8.18
C ILE A 273 12.06 -4.67 8.72
N ALA A 274 13.23 -4.50 9.33
CA ALA A 274 14.05 -5.63 9.78
C ALA A 274 13.35 -6.46 10.87
N PRO A 275 12.74 -5.86 11.91
CA PRO A 275 11.97 -6.60 12.90
C PRO A 275 10.81 -7.39 12.27
N THR A 276 10.07 -6.80 11.34
CA THR A 276 8.93 -7.47 10.70
C THR A 276 9.38 -8.66 9.85
N LEU A 277 10.46 -8.53 9.08
CA LEU A 277 10.99 -9.65 8.29
C LEU A 277 11.50 -10.81 9.17
N ARG A 278 12.13 -10.50 10.31
CA ARG A 278 12.54 -11.53 11.29
C ARG A 278 11.33 -12.24 11.87
N GLU A 279 10.32 -11.48 12.29
CA GLU A 279 9.09 -12.04 12.84
C GLU A 279 8.38 -12.96 11.83
N ILE A 280 8.32 -12.58 10.56
CA ILE A 280 7.79 -13.41 9.48
C ILE A 280 8.51 -14.77 9.39
N ILE A 281 9.83 -14.78 9.53
CA ILE A 281 10.66 -15.99 9.53
C ILE A 281 10.46 -16.80 10.82
N ASP A 282 10.69 -16.18 11.97
CA ASP A 282 10.80 -16.85 13.28
C ASP A 282 9.46 -17.40 13.77
N LEU A 283 8.35 -16.70 13.46
CA LEU A 283 7.00 -17.14 13.80
C LEU A 283 6.30 -17.89 12.66
N GLY A 284 6.91 -17.95 11.47
CA GLY A 284 6.32 -18.57 10.29
C GLY A 284 4.96 -17.93 9.94
N LEU A 285 4.93 -16.60 9.83
CA LEU A 285 3.69 -15.83 9.70
C LEU A 285 2.99 -16.00 8.35
N ILE A 286 3.71 -16.45 7.33
CA ILE A 286 3.13 -16.66 5.99
C ILE A 286 2.06 -17.76 6.06
N SER A 287 0.83 -17.38 5.76
CA SER A 287 -0.31 -18.29 5.66
C SER A 287 -0.12 -19.30 4.54
N ARG A 288 -0.47 -20.56 4.79
CA ARG A 288 -0.40 -21.62 3.77
C ARG A 288 -1.58 -21.50 2.80
N LYS A 289 -1.38 -21.94 1.55
CA LYS A 289 -2.41 -21.97 0.50
C LYS A 289 -3.71 -22.62 0.99
N GLU A 290 -3.61 -23.81 1.57
CA GLU A 290 -4.76 -24.57 2.09
C GLU A 290 -5.54 -23.80 3.18
N SER A 291 -4.86 -23.04 4.03
CA SER A 291 -5.50 -22.23 5.07
C SER A 291 -6.28 -21.06 4.47
N ILE A 292 -5.75 -20.48 3.38
CA ILE A 292 -6.40 -19.39 2.65
C ILE A 292 -7.59 -19.91 1.86
N GLU A 293 -7.46 -21.03 1.15
CA GLU A 293 -8.57 -21.67 0.43
C GLU A 293 -9.71 -22.05 1.38
N THR A 294 -9.39 -22.47 2.60
CA THR A 294 -10.40 -22.74 3.63
C THR A 294 -11.05 -21.46 4.15
N LYS A 295 -10.29 -20.36 4.27
CA LYS A 295 -10.78 -19.09 4.84
C LYS A 295 -11.58 -18.27 3.82
N ALA A 296 -11.10 -18.18 2.59
CA ALA A 296 -11.72 -17.45 1.49
C ALA A 296 -12.82 -18.32 0.84
N GLN A 297 -14.03 -18.30 1.41
CA GLN A 297 -15.18 -19.08 0.90
C GLN A 297 -15.83 -18.46 -0.34
N VAL A 298 -15.70 -17.14 -0.51
CA VAL A 298 -16.27 -16.38 -1.63
C VAL A 298 -15.13 -15.79 -2.46
N ALA A 299 -15.25 -15.89 -3.77
CA ALA A 299 -14.31 -15.32 -4.74
C ALA A 299 -15.03 -14.46 -5.77
N TYR A 300 -14.29 -13.58 -6.43
CA TYR A 300 -14.75 -12.80 -7.58
C TYR A 300 -13.96 -13.19 -8.82
N GLN A 301 -14.63 -13.36 -9.96
CA GLN A 301 -13.99 -13.64 -11.25
C GLN A 301 -14.26 -12.48 -12.21
N LEU A 302 -13.20 -11.87 -12.73
CA LEU A 302 -13.30 -10.82 -13.74
C LEU A 302 -14.04 -11.31 -15.00
N GLY A 303 -14.75 -10.41 -15.66
CA GLY A 303 -15.26 -10.60 -17.01
C GLY A 303 -14.18 -10.31 -18.04
N VAL A 304 -14.28 -10.93 -19.21
CA VAL A 304 -13.39 -10.64 -20.35
C VAL A 304 -13.67 -9.22 -20.85
N SER A 305 -12.62 -8.49 -21.18
CA SER A 305 -12.71 -7.14 -21.73
C SER A 305 -11.95 -7.02 -23.05
N ASN A 306 -12.66 -6.67 -24.11
CA ASN A 306 -12.13 -6.32 -25.43
C ASN A 306 -12.20 -4.81 -25.67
N THR A 307 -12.96 -4.08 -24.86
CA THR A 307 -13.15 -2.64 -24.97
C THR A 307 -12.99 -1.95 -23.61
N PRO A 308 -12.71 -0.63 -23.60
CA PRO A 308 -12.73 0.16 -22.37
C PRO A 308 -14.08 0.11 -21.63
N ALA A 309 -15.21 0.04 -22.35
CA ALA A 309 -16.54 -0.03 -21.75
C ALA A 309 -16.79 -1.37 -21.03
N GLU A 310 -16.35 -2.49 -21.60
CA GLU A 310 -16.42 -3.79 -20.92
C GLU A 310 -15.54 -3.83 -19.67
N MET A 311 -14.41 -3.11 -19.69
CA MET A 311 -13.55 -3.00 -18.51
C MET A 311 -14.24 -2.26 -17.36
N GLN A 312 -15.09 -1.27 -17.63
CA GLN A 312 -15.86 -0.57 -16.58
C GLN A 312 -16.78 -1.51 -15.81
N GLN A 313 -17.28 -2.57 -16.43
CA GLN A 313 -18.09 -3.58 -15.74
C GLN A 313 -17.30 -4.32 -14.67
N ASN A 314 -16.00 -4.55 -14.89
CA ASN A 314 -15.12 -5.11 -13.87
C ASN A 314 -14.90 -4.11 -12.73
N LEU A 315 -14.52 -2.86 -13.08
CA LEU A 315 -14.20 -1.80 -12.12
C LEU A 315 -15.39 -1.39 -11.25
N ARG A 316 -16.62 -1.54 -11.76
CA ARG A 316 -17.85 -1.35 -10.99
C ARG A 316 -17.84 -2.08 -9.64
N ASP A 317 -17.31 -3.29 -9.58
CA ASP A 317 -17.25 -4.05 -8.34
C ASP A 317 -15.92 -3.83 -7.57
N ILE A 318 -14.80 -3.74 -8.29
CA ILE A 318 -13.46 -3.82 -7.67
C ILE A 318 -12.73 -2.48 -7.46
N ASP A 319 -13.18 -1.38 -8.07
CA ASP A 319 -12.56 -0.06 -7.93
C ASP A 319 -13.36 0.79 -6.94
N GLY A 320 -12.85 0.84 -5.70
CA GLY A 320 -13.44 1.61 -4.60
C GLY A 320 -13.33 3.12 -4.73
N VAL A 321 -12.39 3.61 -5.55
CA VAL A 321 -11.96 5.02 -5.55
C VAL A 321 -12.52 5.74 -6.77
N TYR A 322 -12.36 5.18 -7.96
CA TYR A 322 -12.80 5.78 -9.22
C TYR A 322 -13.83 4.94 -9.99
N GLY A 323 -14.40 3.95 -9.33
CA GLY A 323 -15.57 3.20 -9.78
C GLY A 323 -16.68 3.20 -8.73
N GLU A 324 -17.75 2.45 -8.98
CA GLU A 324 -18.80 2.21 -7.97
C GLU A 324 -18.23 1.42 -6.76
N GLY A 325 -17.26 0.52 -7.00
CA GLY A 325 -16.57 -0.26 -5.99
C GLY A 325 -17.48 -1.11 -5.12
N LEU A 326 -18.57 -1.65 -5.67
CA LEU A 326 -19.64 -2.26 -4.88
C LEU A 326 -19.15 -3.40 -3.98
N MET A 327 -18.26 -4.26 -4.50
CA MET A 327 -17.67 -5.36 -3.73
C MET A 327 -16.73 -4.81 -2.66
N ILE A 328 -15.81 -3.91 -3.01
CA ILE A 328 -14.83 -3.37 -2.05
C ILE A 328 -15.56 -2.65 -0.90
N ARG A 329 -16.54 -1.81 -1.21
CA ARG A 329 -17.36 -1.10 -0.22
C ARG A 329 -18.19 -2.07 0.62
N GLY A 330 -18.79 -3.10 0.00
CA GLY A 330 -19.64 -4.07 0.70
C GLY A 330 -18.84 -5.04 1.59
N ALA A 331 -17.64 -5.40 1.17
CA ALA A 331 -16.77 -6.32 1.88
C ALA A 331 -15.97 -5.62 2.99
N TYR A 332 -15.46 -4.43 2.72
CA TYR A 332 -14.45 -3.80 3.56
C TYR A 332 -14.86 -2.45 4.12
N GLY A 333 -15.85 -1.79 3.51
CA GLY A 333 -16.09 -0.36 3.71
C GLY A 333 -14.96 0.49 3.11
N ILE A 334 -15.26 1.75 2.84
CA ILE A 334 -14.30 2.78 2.39
C ILE A 334 -14.66 4.05 3.15
N GLU A 335 -13.67 4.71 3.74
CA GLU A 335 -13.92 5.87 4.60
C GLU A 335 -14.26 7.10 3.78
N ARG A 336 -13.34 7.53 2.92
CA ARG A 336 -13.51 8.69 2.03
C ARG A 336 -12.78 8.44 0.70
N PRO A 337 -13.48 7.91 -0.31
CA PRO A 337 -12.92 7.65 -1.64
C PRO A 337 -12.21 8.88 -2.20
N GLY A 338 -10.98 8.70 -2.70
CA GLY A 338 -10.18 9.77 -3.32
C GLY A 338 -9.45 10.68 -2.32
N GLN A 339 -9.76 10.59 -1.02
CA GLN A 339 -9.06 11.32 0.03
C GLN A 339 -8.24 10.42 0.95
N VAL A 340 -8.80 9.28 1.36
CA VAL A 340 -8.12 8.27 2.18
C VAL A 340 -7.92 7.04 1.31
N ALA A 341 -6.68 6.76 0.93
CA ALA A 341 -6.33 5.52 0.25
C ALA A 341 -6.12 4.42 1.30
N GLU A 342 -6.99 3.41 1.34
CA GLU A 342 -6.87 2.34 2.31
C GLU A 342 -5.80 1.31 1.93
N LEU A 343 -4.95 0.97 2.90
CA LEU A 343 -4.01 -0.15 2.82
C LEU A 343 -4.55 -1.36 3.58
N ILE A 344 -5.24 -1.11 4.70
CA ILE A 344 -5.88 -2.11 5.55
C ILE A 344 -7.39 -2.02 5.33
N PRO A 345 -8.09 -3.13 5.05
CA PRO A 345 -9.55 -3.13 5.05
C PRO A 345 -10.13 -2.61 6.37
N ASN A 346 -11.21 -1.83 6.34
CA ASN A 346 -11.82 -1.31 7.58
C ASN A 346 -12.49 -2.40 8.44
N THR A 347 -12.58 -3.64 7.94
CA THR A 347 -13.03 -4.80 8.70
C THR A 347 -12.35 -6.08 8.23
N GLY A 348 -12.04 -6.98 9.16
CA GLY A 348 -11.55 -8.33 8.87
C GLY A 348 -12.64 -9.40 8.74
N ALA A 349 -13.92 -9.02 8.91
CA ALA A 349 -15.06 -9.94 8.94
C ALA A 349 -15.16 -10.84 7.69
N HIS A 350 -14.84 -10.28 6.52
CA HIS A 350 -14.97 -10.98 5.24
C HIS A 350 -13.65 -11.55 4.70
N PHE A 351 -12.56 -11.42 5.46
CA PHE A 351 -11.20 -11.76 4.98
C PHE A 351 -10.91 -11.15 3.59
N TRP A 352 -9.78 -11.46 2.97
CA TRP A 352 -9.48 -11.00 1.62
C TRP A 352 -10.24 -11.85 0.59
N ILE A 353 -11.05 -11.20 -0.26
CA ILE A 353 -11.74 -11.82 -1.40
C ILE A 353 -10.72 -12.01 -2.55
N PRO A 354 -10.44 -13.26 -2.96
CA PRO A 354 -9.60 -13.50 -4.13
C PRO A 354 -10.31 -13.05 -5.41
N ILE A 355 -9.56 -12.36 -6.28
CA ILE A 355 -10.02 -11.89 -7.58
C ILE A 355 -9.30 -12.68 -8.67
N PHE A 356 -10.06 -13.48 -9.39
CA PHE A 356 -9.57 -14.33 -10.46
C PHE A 356 -9.56 -13.62 -11.80
N SER A 357 -8.57 -13.94 -12.64
CA SER A 357 -8.55 -13.56 -14.04
C SER A 357 -9.82 -14.02 -14.77
N ALA A 358 -10.22 -13.26 -15.78
CA ALA A 358 -11.30 -13.65 -16.68
C ALA A 358 -11.03 -14.97 -17.43
N PHE A 359 -9.77 -15.40 -17.47
CA PHE A 359 -9.33 -16.63 -18.13
C PHE A 359 -9.09 -17.77 -17.13
N ALA A 360 -9.44 -17.60 -15.85
CA ALA A 360 -9.33 -18.60 -14.80
C ALA A 360 -10.52 -19.56 -14.77
N THR A 361 -10.34 -20.70 -14.11
CA THR A 361 -11.43 -21.64 -13.81
C THR A 361 -11.46 -21.90 -12.30
N PRO A 362 -11.85 -20.89 -11.49
CA PRO A 362 -11.79 -21.00 -10.05
C PRO A 362 -12.62 -22.18 -9.54
N SER A 363 -12.05 -22.94 -8.61
CA SER A 363 -12.67 -24.10 -7.98
C SER A 363 -12.37 -24.11 -6.48
N GLY A 364 -13.17 -24.84 -5.69
CA GLY A 364 -12.98 -24.93 -4.23
C GLY A 364 -13.66 -23.82 -3.42
N PHE A 365 -14.29 -22.85 -4.07
CA PHE A 365 -15.05 -21.76 -3.41
C PHE A 365 -16.52 -22.14 -3.26
N ALA A 366 -17.13 -21.77 -2.13
CA ALA A 366 -18.57 -21.90 -1.92
C ALA A 366 -19.36 -21.01 -2.89
N ARG A 367 -18.81 -19.84 -3.24
CA ARG A 367 -19.40 -18.91 -4.21
C ARG A 367 -18.34 -18.23 -5.06
N VAL A 368 -18.52 -18.24 -6.38
CA VAL A 368 -17.77 -17.39 -7.31
C VAL A 368 -18.75 -16.38 -7.91
N VAL A 369 -18.48 -15.11 -7.67
CA VAL A 369 -19.27 -13.97 -8.17
C VAL A 369 -18.63 -13.42 -9.44
N ARG A 370 -19.44 -12.86 -10.33
CA ARG A 370 -19.01 -12.27 -11.60
C ARG A 370 -19.52 -10.83 -11.73
N PRO A 371 -18.92 -9.99 -12.60
CA PRO A 371 -19.43 -8.66 -12.88
C PRO A 371 -20.93 -8.65 -13.14
N ASN A 372 -21.60 -7.61 -12.65
CA ASN A 372 -23.05 -7.36 -12.85
C ASN A 372 -23.99 -8.45 -12.26
N THR A 373 -23.51 -9.30 -11.36
CA THR A 373 -24.37 -10.30 -10.69
C THR A 373 -24.90 -9.84 -9.34
N VAL A 374 -24.22 -8.90 -8.69
CA VAL A 374 -24.62 -8.24 -7.44
C VAL A 374 -24.73 -6.74 -7.73
N ASN A 375 -25.82 -6.11 -7.29
CA ASN A 375 -26.20 -4.79 -7.80
C ASN A 375 -26.07 -3.66 -6.78
N SER A 376 -25.72 -3.98 -5.53
CA SER A 376 -25.49 -2.95 -4.51
C SER A 376 -24.46 -3.37 -3.46
N VAL A 377 -23.95 -2.39 -2.74
CA VAL A 377 -23.08 -2.57 -1.57
C VAL A 377 -23.73 -3.47 -0.52
N GLY A 378 -25.02 -3.23 -0.20
CA GLY A 378 -25.74 -4.00 0.81
C GLY A 378 -25.98 -5.46 0.42
N GLU A 379 -26.25 -5.73 -0.86
CA GLU A 379 -26.35 -7.11 -1.36
C GLU A 379 -25.00 -7.85 -1.28
N TRP A 380 -23.89 -7.15 -1.51
CA TRP A 380 -22.55 -7.70 -1.34
C TRP A 380 -22.27 -8.08 0.12
N THR A 381 -22.55 -7.19 1.07
CA THR A 381 -22.42 -7.48 2.51
C THR A 381 -23.29 -8.69 2.90
N GLN A 382 -24.57 -8.69 2.52
CA GLN A 382 -25.48 -9.80 2.82
C GLN A 382 -25.03 -11.13 2.20
N LEU A 383 -24.42 -11.11 1.01
CA LEU A 383 -23.87 -12.30 0.39
C LEU A 383 -22.69 -12.84 1.21
N LEU A 384 -21.76 -11.98 1.62
CA LEU A 384 -20.55 -12.39 2.35
C LEU A 384 -20.88 -12.91 3.75
N ASP A 385 -21.83 -12.28 4.46
CA ASP A 385 -22.32 -12.71 5.78
C ASP A 385 -22.90 -14.14 5.78
N GLN A 386 -23.31 -14.66 4.62
CA GLN A 386 -23.81 -16.05 4.51
C GLN A 386 -22.69 -17.10 4.57
N TYR A 387 -21.45 -16.72 4.21
CA TYR A 387 -20.33 -17.66 4.07
C TYR A 387 -19.20 -17.40 5.06
N LEU A 388 -19.12 -16.21 5.63
CA LEU A 388 -17.96 -15.74 6.38
C LEU A 388 -18.38 -15.28 7.77
N VAL A 389 -17.61 -15.70 8.77
CA VAL A 389 -17.83 -15.36 10.18
C VAL A 389 -16.62 -14.57 10.67
N PRO A 390 -16.83 -13.44 11.37
CA PRO A 390 -15.75 -12.66 11.97
C PRO A 390 -14.94 -13.48 12.98
N ASP A 391 -13.61 -13.36 12.94
CA ASP A 391 -12.72 -14.06 13.89
C ASP A 391 -12.63 -13.35 15.25
N GLY A 392 -13.00 -12.07 15.29
CA GLY A 392 -12.97 -11.25 16.49
C GLY A 392 -14.01 -10.14 16.45
N ALA A 393 -13.94 -9.26 17.45
CA ALA A 393 -14.85 -8.13 17.59
C ALA A 393 -14.08 -6.83 17.88
N GLY A 394 -14.75 -5.70 17.65
CA GLY A 394 -14.20 -4.35 17.81
C GLY A 394 -13.99 -3.64 16.48
N PRO A 395 -13.70 -2.32 16.50
CA PRO A 395 -13.49 -1.52 15.30
C PRO A 395 -12.14 -1.77 14.59
N ALA A 396 -11.19 -2.46 15.21
CA ALA A 396 -9.94 -2.82 14.55
C ALA A 396 -10.15 -3.90 13.48
N PHE A 397 -9.27 -3.95 12.48
CA PHE A 397 -9.22 -5.10 11.58
C PHE A 397 -8.70 -6.31 12.35
N VAL A 398 -9.51 -7.39 12.43
CA VAL A 398 -9.15 -8.63 13.09
C VAL A 398 -9.42 -9.81 12.16
N THR A 399 -8.40 -10.63 11.91
CA THR A 399 -8.60 -11.90 11.20
C THR A 399 -7.68 -13.00 11.69
N GLN A 400 -8.15 -14.24 11.56
CA GLN A 400 -7.40 -15.46 11.82
C GLN A 400 -7.38 -16.32 10.56
N VAL A 401 -6.18 -16.78 10.18
CA VAL A 401 -5.95 -17.64 9.03
C VAL A 401 -4.96 -18.75 9.38
N GLY A 402 -5.47 -19.98 9.44
CA GLY A 402 -4.72 -21.13 9.94
C GLY A 402 -4.24 -20.91 11.38
N LEU A 403 -2.92 -20.99 11.58
CA LEU A 403 -2.26 -20.80 12.89
C LEU A 403 -1.75 -19.37 13.13
N ARG A 404 -2.31 -18.36 12.44
CA ARG A 404 -1.94 -16.96 12.61
C ARG A 404 -3.16 -16.11 12.86
N ALA A 405 -2.99 -15.07 13.65
CA ALA A 405 -3.96 -14.01 13.83
C ALA A 405 -3.31 -12.64 13.60
N PHE A 406 -4.07 -11.72 13.05
CA PHE A 406 -3.63 -10.36 12.74
C PHE A 406 -4.63 -9.37 13.32
N VAL A 407 -4.11 -8.33 13.97
CA VAL A 407 -4.90 -7.20 14.47
C VAL A 407 -4.26 -5.92 13.98
N MET A 408 -4.98 -5.11 13.21
CA MET A 408 -4.42 -3.94 12.54
C MET A 408 -5.29 -2.72 12.76
N HIS A 409 -4.65 -1.59 13.01
CA HIS A 409 -5.32 -0.30 12.99
C HIS A 409 -5.69 0.09 11.55
N THR A 410 -6.92 0.53 11.33
CA THR A 410 -7.47 0.79 9.98
C THR A 410 -7.51 2.26 9.61
N ARG A 411 -6.95 3.17 10.43
CA ARG A 411 -6.85 4.59 10.05
C ARG A 411 -5.43 4.95 9.67
N GLU A 412 -5.18 5.07 8.38
CA GLU A 412 -3.84 5.27 7.85
C GLU A 412 -3.38 6.73 7.82
N ASN A 413 -4.27 7.69 8.12
CA ASN A 413 -3.91 9.10 8.22
C ASN A 413 -4.58 9.83 9.39
N GLN A 414 -4.93 9.15 10.49
CA GLN A 414 -5.42 9.81 11.70
C GLN A 414 -5.15 8.96 12.94
N TYR A 415 -5.03 9.62 14.09
CA TYR A 415 -5.07 8.93 15.39
C TYR A 415 -6.50 8.56 15.75
N GLU A 416 -6.75 7.28 15.99
CA GLU A 416 -8.03 6.76 16.48
C GLU A 416 -7.80 5.42 17.21
N GLN A 417 -7.98 5.40 18.51
CA GLN A 417 -7.87 4.15 19.25
C GLN A 417 -8.99 3.19 18.85
N GLN A 418 -8.60 2.03 18.34
CA GLN A 418 -9.50 0.97 17.93
C GLN A 418 -9.36 -0.23 18.87
N ALA A 419 -10.44 -0.54 19.59
CA ALA A 419 -10.49 -1.71 20.44
C ALA A 419 -10.54 -3.01 19.61
N PHE A 420 -10.04 -4.10 20.18
CA PHE A 420 -10.21 -5.44 19.62
C PHE A 420 -10.44 -6.48 20.73
N ARG A 421 -11.12 -7.56 20.36
CA ARG A 421 -11.31 -8.76 21.16
C ARG A 421 -11.16 -10.00 20.28
N LEU A 422 -10.22 -10.86 20.60
CA LEU A 422 -9.92 -12.09 19.88
C LEU A 422 -10.06 -13.30 20.82
N PRO A 423 -11.08 -14.15 20.65
CA PRO A 423 -11.23 -15.35 21.46
C PRO A 423 -10.20 -16.42 21.09
N GLY A 424 -9.85 -17.28 22.04
CA GLY A 424 -9.12 -18.52 21.75
C GLY A 424 -7.63 -18.36 21.43
N MET A 425 -7.03 -17.24 21.81
CA MET A 425 -5.58 -17.01 21.72
C MET A 425 -4.82 -17.85 22.74
N LEU A 426 -3.61 -18.28 22.40
CA LEU A 426 -2.77 -19.05 23.33
C LEU A 426 -2.41 -18.23 24.57
N ALA A 427 -2.61 -18.81 25.75
CA ALA A 427 -2.33 -18.17 27.02
C ALA A 427 -0.82 -17.96 27.20
N PRO A 428 -0.35 -16.74 27.50
CA PRO A 428 1.07 -16.42 27.68
C PRO A 428 1.58 -16.96 29.01
N VAL A 429 2.88 -17.19 29.08
CA VAL A 429 3.55 -17.57 30.33
C VAL A 429 3.66 -16.33 31.20
N ARG A 430 3.26 -16.45 32.47
CA ARG A 430 3.22 -15.37 33.46
C ARG A 430 3.84 -15.81 34.78
N GLY A 431 4.23 -14.86 35.61
CA GLY A 431 4.78 -15.12 36.95
C GLY A 431 6.13 -15.85 36.94
N PHE A 432 6.96 -15.63 35.93
CA PHE A 432 8.32 -16.15 35.88
C PHE A 432 9.29 -15.23 36.61
N ARG A 433 10.47 -15.74 36.99
CA ARG A 433 11.48 -15.01 37.74
C ARG A 433 12.84 -15.10 37.07
N ALA A 434 13.55 -13.98 37.01
CA ALA A 434 14.96 -13.91 36.65
C ALA A 434 15.81 -13.67 37.90
N VAL A 435 16.93 -14.40 38.04
CA VAL A 435 17.89 -14.27 39.14
C VAL A 435 19.29 -14.15 38.55
N ARG A 436 20.01 -13.07 38.90
CA ARG A 436 21.39 -12.84 38.51
C ARG A 436 22.34 -13.52 39.49
N ASP A 437 23.35 -14.18 38.96
CA ASP A 437 24.51 -14.67 39.70
C ASP A 437 25.79 -14.27 38.96
N GLU A 438 26.47 -13.26 39.50
CA GLU A 438 27.65 -12.59 38.90
C GLU A 438 27.46 -12.21 37.43
N THR A 439 27.94 -13.05 36.51
CA THR A 439 27.92 -12.87 35.04
C THR A 439 26.91 -13.78 34.35
N THR A 440 26.05 -14.46 35.11
CA THR A 440 24.98 -15.33 34.59
C THR A 440 23.61 -14.88 35.10
N ALA A 441 22.55 -15.27 34.40
CA ALA A 441 21.18 -15.06 34.87
C ALA A 441 20.34 -16.31 34.63
N THR A 442 19.68 -16.81 35.67
CA THR A 442 18.75 -17.93 35.56
C THR A 442 17.33 -17.41 35.52
N VAL A 443 16.60 -17.76 34.45
CA VAL A 443 15.18 -17.49 34.27
C VAL A 443 14.41 -18.77 34.56
N SER A 444 13.37 -18.71 35.39
CA SER A 444 12.56 -19.88 35.79
C SER A 444 11.07 -19.52 35.84
N TRP A 445 10.20 -20.48 35.54
CA TRP A 445 8.75 -20.24 35.40
C TRP A 445 7.90 -21.33 36.08
N PRO A 446 6.66 -21.00 36.48
CA PRO A 446 5.78 -21.94 37.15
C PRO A 446 5.33 -23.08 36.22
N PRO A 447 4.97 -24.25 36.77
CA PRO A 447 4.34 -25.30 35.98
C PRO A 447 2.96 -24.85 35.48
N ARG A 448 2.66 -25.19 34.23
CA ARG A 448 1.33 -25.04 33.65
C ARG A 448 0.98 -26.29 32.84
N GLU A 449 -0.25 -26.76 33.00
CA GLU A 449 -0.76 -27.89 32.22
C GLU A 449 -0.86 -27.51 30.74
N GLY A 450 -0.59 -28.44 29.83
CA GLY A 450 -0.66 -28.20 28.38
C GLY A 450 0.56 -27.54 27.73
N ASP A 451 1.54 -27.06 28.50
CA ASP A 451 2.80 -26.53 27.96
C ASP A 451 3.73 -27.66 27.52
N ILE A 452 4.22 -27.58 26.28
CA ILE A 452 5.03 -28.63 25.64
C ILE A 452 6.52 -28.29 25.71
N PHE A 453 6.89 -27.09 25.27
CA PHE A 453 8.24 -26.55 25.35
C PHE A 453 8.20 -25.01 25.35
N TYR A 454 9.29 -24.40 25.81
CA TYR A 454 9.38 -22.97 26.03
C TYR A 454 10.41 -22.30 25.13
N ARG A 455 10.19 -21.02 24.89
CA ARG A 455 11.14 -20.09 24.25
C ARG A 455 11.48 -18.99 25.23
N VAL A 456 12.76 -18.64 25.30
CA VAL A 456 13.24 -17.55 26.15
C VAL A 456 13.75 -16.43 25.26
N TYR A 457 13.28 -15.23 25.55
CA TYR A 457 13.63 -14.01 24.84
C TYR A 457 14.39 -13.08 25.77
N LYS A 458 15.32 -12.31 25.20
CA LYS A 458 16.12 -11.30 25.88
C LYS A 458 16.06 -9.98 25.12
N ARG A 459 16.03 -8.86 25.83
CA ARG A 459 16.22 -7.52 25.23
C ARG A 459 17.08 -6.64 26.12
N ALA A 460 17.78 -5.69 25.50
CA ALA A 460 18.31 -4.54 26.21
C ALA A 460 17.15 -3.67 26.71
N TYR A 461 17.15 -3.26 27.98
CA TYR A 461 16.07 -2.46 28.57
C TYR A 461 16.50 -0.99 28.70
N PRO A 462 15.61 -0.01 28.44
CA PRO A 462 14.20 -0.15 28.07
C PRO A 462 13.93 -0.25 26.56
N ASP A 463 14.92 0.02 25.70
CA ASP A 463 14.68 0.38 24.29
C ASP A 463 15.08 -0.71 23.25
N GLY A 464 15.25 -1.96 23.67
CA GLY A 464 15.58 -3.09 22.80
C GLY A 464 14.36 -3.90 22.33
N GLN A 465 14.49 -4.55 21.17
CA GLN A 465 13.57 -5.59 20.70
C GLN A 465 13.88 -6.93 21.38
N PHE A 466 12.86 -7.76 21.57
CA PHE A 466 13.05 -9.12 22.09
C PHE A 466 13.70 -10.01 21.03
N GLU A 467 14.84 -10.61 21.41
CA GLU A 467 15.57 -11.58 20.61
C GLU A 467 15.44 -12.97 21.23
N LEU A 468 15.23 -13.99 20.41
CA LEU A 468 15.17 -15.38 20.86
C LEU A 468 16.58 -15.85 21.26
N VAL A 469 16.77 -16.18 22.53
CA VAL A 469 18.07 -16.65 23.08
C VAL A 469 18.07 -18.14 23.41
N ALA A 470 16.89 -18.75 23.55
CA ALA A 470 16.74 -20.19 23.70
C ALA A 470 15.43 -20.66 23.07
N ASP A 471 15.50 -21.75 22.29
CA ASP A 471 14.33 -22.40 21.69
C ASP A 471 14.20 -23.83 22.19
N ARG A 472 12.95 -24.32 22.22
CA ARG A 472 12.57 -25.69 22.63
C ARG A 472 13.15 -26.11 23.98
N VAL A 473 13.13 -25.20 24.95
CA VAL A 473 13.52 -25.51 26.33
C VAL A 473 12.46 -26.43 26.94
N GLU A 474 12.83 -27.66 27.29
CA GLU A 474 11.92 -28.63 27.93
C GLU A 474 11.90 -28.48 29.46
N GLN A 475 12.96 -27.92 30.02
CA GLN A 475 13.08 -27.64 31.45
C GLN A 475 12.31 -26.37 31.81
N ARG A 476 11.99 -26.21 33.10
CA ARG A 476 11.27 -25.02 33.62
C ARG A 476 12.20 -23.86 34.01
N SER A 477 13.42 -23.91 33.50
CA SER A 477 14.45 -22.91 33.73
C SER A 477 15.44 -22.91 32.59
N TRP A 478 16.04 -21.75 32.34
CA TRP A 478 17.15 -21.57 31.42
C TRP A 478 18.15 -20.58 32.01
N THR A 479 19.44 -20.80 31.75
CA THR A 479 20.53 -19.95 32.25
C THR A 479 21.18 -19.23 31.09
N ASP A 480 21.17 -17.90 31.15
CA ASP A 480 21.96 -17.01 30.31
C ASP A 480 23.43 -17.08 30.74
N PRO A 481 24.33 -17.60 29.89
CA PRO A 481 25.73 -17.78 30.26
C PRO A 481 26.54 -16.48 30.24
N ALA A 482 26.01 -15.39 29.68
CA ALA A 482 26.75 -14.14 29.49
C ALA A 482 25.83 -12.91 29.57
N ILE A 483 25.48 -12.52 30.80
CA ILE A 483 24.83 -11.23 31.06
C ILE A 483 25.89 -10.17 31.39
N ASP A 484 25.78 -8.98 30.80
CA ASP A 484 26.55 -7.81 31.23
C ASP A 484 25.89 -7.25 32.50
N PRO A 485 26.53 -7.33 33.67
CA PRO A 485 25.93 -6.87 34.92
C PRO A 485 25.71 -5.34 34.94
N GLN A 486 26.41 -4.58 34.09
CA GLN A 486 26.27 -3.13 33.99
C GLN A 486 25.11 -2.69 33.09
N GLN A 487 24.51 -3.61 32.33
CA GLN A 487 23.41 -3.28 31.42
C GLN A 487 22.07 -3.82 31.93
N PRO A 488 21.02 -2.98 31.99
CA PRO A 488 19.66 -3.46 32.22
C PRO A 488 19.24 -4.45 31.13
N THR A 489 18.81 -5.63 31.56
CA THR A 489 18.37 -6.71 30.67
C THR A 489 16.98 -7.16 31.07
N ALA A 490 16.09 -7.32 30.10
CA ALA A 490 14.77 -7.88 30.33
C ALA A 490 14.62 -9.25 29.65
N TYR A 491 14.00 -10.19 30.35
CA TYR A 491 13.69 -11.53 29.85
C TYR A 491 12.18 -11.72 29.70
N SER A 492 11.78 -12.50 28.70
CA SER A 492 10.42 -12.97 28.52
C SER A 492 10.39 -14.45 28.17
N VAL A 493 9.30 -15.13 28.51
CA VAL A 493 9.09 -16.56 28.22
C VAL A 493 7.80 -16.73 27.43
N THR A 494 7.84 -17.57 26.40
CA THR A 494 6.62 -18.05 25.72
C THR A 494 6.59 -19.57 25.68
N ALA A 495 5.42 -20.16 25.42
CA ALA A 495 5.24 -21.60 25.38
C ALA A 495 4.48 -22.04 24.12
N ALA A 496 4.86 -23.19 23.57
CA ALA A 496 3.96 -23.99 22.77
C ALA A 496 2.96 -24.66 23.71
N THR A 497 1.68 -24.30 23.60
CA THR A 497 0.64 -24.70 24.56
C THR A 497 -0.70 -24.92 23.89
N GLN A 498 -1.60 -25.66 24.56
CA GLN A 498 -3.01 -25.76 24.18
C GLN A 498 -3.92 -24.86 25.03
N GLU A 499 -3.38 -24.24 26.08
CA GLU A 499 -4.11 -23.33 26.95
C GLU A 499 -4.50 -22.06 26.20
N LYS A 500 -5.75 -21.63 26.36
CA LYS A 500 -6.34 -20.51 25.64
C LYS A 500 -6.93 -19.47 26.58
N GLU A 501 -6.85 -18.21 26.18
CA GLU A 501 -7.50 -17.09 26.82
C GLU A 501 -8.12 -16.14 25.78
N VAL A 502 -8.94 -15.21 26.26
CA VAL A 502 -9.39 -14.08 25.43
C VAL A 502 -8.28 -13.04 25.42
N TYR A 503 -7.90 -12.56 24.23
CA TYR A 503 -6.98 -11.45 24.08
C TYR A 503 -7.74 -10.18 23.69
N GLU A 504 -7.62 -9.14 24.51
CA GLU A 504 -8.29 -7.85 24.30
C GLU A 504 -7.26 -6.73 24.45
N GLY A 505 -7.49 -5.65 23.73
CA GLY A 505 -6.63 -4.48 23.78
C GLY A 505 -7.10 -3.37 22.85
N VAL A 506 -6.20 -2.42 22.63
CA VAL A 506 -6.40 -1.28 21.74
C VAL A 506 -5.20 -1.20 20.80
N VAL A 507 -5.47 -0.93 19.52
CA VAL A 507 -4.47 -0.53 18.53
C VAL A 507 -4.74 0.92 18.14
N ASN A 508 -3.69 1.68 17.86
CA ASN A 508 -3.75 3.07 17.41
C ASN A 508 -2.88 3.25 16.15
N TYR A 509 -2.77 4.47 15.63
CA TYR A 509 -2.01 4.81 14.43
C TYR A 509 -0.61 4.18 14.38
N GLY A 510 -0.40 3.26 13.42
CA GLY A 510 0.86 2.52 13.25
C GLY A 510 0.95 1.20 14.02
N ASP A 511 -0.09 0.78 14.74
CA ASP A 511 -0.10 -0.50 15.44
C ASP A 511 -0.62 -1.63 14.53
N TYR A 512 0.26 -2.59 14.27
CA TYR A 512 -0.02 -3.77 13.45
C TYR A 512 0.52 -5.00 14.18
N LEU A 513 -0.37 -5.79 14.78
CA LEU A 513 -0.03 -6.96 15.56
C LEU A 513 -0.13 -8.22 14.69
N ALA A 514 0.89 -9.07 14.76
CA ALA A 514 0.87 -10.42 14.22
C ALA A 514 1.07 -11.40 15.38
N LEU A 515 0.24 -12.44 15.41
CA LEU A 515 0.18 -13.37 16.52
C LEU A 515 0.28 -14.81 16.00
N SER A 516 1.06 -15.62 16.69
CA SER A 516 1.12 -17.06 16.46
C SER A 516 0.04 -17.77 17.28
N LEU A 517 -0.58 -18.79 16.69
CA LEU A 517 -1.40 -19.78 17.39
C LEU A 517 -0.67 -21.12 17.59
N ALA A 518 0.65 -21.14 17.35
CA ALA A 518 1.53 -22.25 17.69
C ALA A 518 2.32 -21.99 18.97
N HIS A 519 2.63 -20.73 19.26
CA HIS A 519 3.28 -20.29 20.49
C HIS A 519 2.54 -19.11 21.10
N SER A 520 2.48 -19.07 22.43
CA SER A 520 1.89 -17.95 23.13
C SER A 520 2.64 -16.64 22.87
N ARG A 521 1.96 -15.50 22.98
CA ARG A 521 2.59 -14.18 22.85
C ARG A 521 3.50 -13.85 24.04
N ILE A 522 4.40 -12.89 23.84
CA ILE A 522 5.11 -12.19 24.91
C ILE A 522 4.11 -11.25 25.61
N ALA A 523 3.98 -11.35 26.92
CA ALA A 523 3.01 -10.57 27.70
C ALA A 523 3.58 -9.94 28.97
N GLU A 524 4.58 -10.60 29.58
CA GLU A 524 5.27 -10.11 30.77
C GLU A 524 6.78 -10.08 30.52
N GLU A 525 7.50 -9.26 31.28
CA GLU A 525 8.95 -9.23 31.31
C GLU A 525 9.49 -9.20 32.74
N ALA A 526 10.65 -9.82 32.97
CA ALA A 526 11.41 -9.72 34.21
C ALA A 526 12.69 -8.91 33.95
N VAL A 527 12.84 -7.77 34.62
CA VAL A 527 13.91 -6.79 34.34
C VAL A 527 15.00 -6.84 35.41
N LEU A 528 16.20 -7.26 35.02
CA LEU A 528 17.40 -7.21 35.84
C LEU A 528 18.19 -5.94 35.52
N THR A 529 18.14 -4.96 36.43
CA THR A 529 18.99 -3.75 36.37
C THR A 529 20.31 -3.98 37.12
N PRO A 530 21.33 -3.11 36.99
CA PRO A 530 22.60 -3.27 37.70
C PRO A 530 22.48 -3.42 39.23
N LEU A 531 21.40 -2.90 39.82
CA LEU A 531 21.14 -2.94 41.27
C LEU A 531 20.18 -4.07 41.68
N VAL A 532 19.60 -4.79 40.72
CA VAL A 532 18.53 -5.76 40.96
C VAL A 532 19.05 -7.16 40.64
N MET A 533 19.28 -7.96 41.68
CA MET A 533 19.75 -9.34 41.58
C MET A 533 18.63 -10.35 41.32
N ASN A 534 17.37 -9.99 41.59
CA ASN A 534 16.21 -10.82 41.30
C ASN A 534 15.03 -9.96 40.82
N ALA A 535 14.27 -10.48 39.86
CA ALA A 535 13.09 -9.79 39.34
C ALA A 535 11.99 -10.81 39.05
N ASP A 536 10.81 -10.55 39.58
CA ASP A 536 9.58 -11.24 39.20
C ASP A 536 8.99 -10.58 37.95
N SER A 537 8.38 -11.37 37.07
CA SER A 537 7.80 -10.88 35.82
C SER A 537 6.61 -9.97 36.08
N GLN A 538 6.46 -8.95 35.24
CA GLN A 538 5.35 -8.00 35.28
C GLN A 538 4.82 -7.76 33.87
N PRO A 539 3.53 -7.39 33.71
CA PRO A 539 2.99 -6.99 32.42
C PRO A 539 3.86 -5.91 31.77
N ILE A 540 4.13 -6.08 30.47
CA ILE A 540 4.91 -5.09 29.72
C ILE A 540 4.10 -3.79 29.63
N ALA A 541 4.62 -2.72 30.23
CA ALA A 541 3.97 -1.42 30.25
C ALA A 541 4.22 -0.71 28.91
N ASN A 542 3.26 -0.79 28.00
CA ASN A 542 3.26 0.05 26.79
C ASN A 542 2.50 1.34 27.10
N GLN A 543 3.23 2.42 27.41
CA GLN A 543 2.61 3.74 27.51
C GLN A 543 2.46 4.32 26.10
N ASP A 544 1.26 4.21 25.53
CA ASP A 544 0.95 4.91 24.28
C ASP A 544 0.83 6.42 24.57
N THR A 545 1.75 7.20 24.01
CA THR A 545 1.78 8.67 24.14
C THR A 545 1.05 9.36 22.98
N ARG A 546 0.60 8.61 21.97
CA ARG A 546 -0.18 9.14 20.85
C ARG A 546 -1.57 9.56 21.31
N LEU A 547 -2.20 10.44 20.53
CA LEU A 547 -3.58 10.86 20.79
C LEU A 547 -4.53 9.66 20.72
N ALA A 548 -5.53 9.63 21.60
CA ALA A 548 -6.59 8.60 21.53
C ALA A 548 -7.53 8.81 20.33
N SER A 549 -7.69 10.07 19.91
CA SER A 549 -8.50 10.46 18.76
C SER A 549 -8.02 11.81 18.22
N GLN A 550 -8.15 12.02 16.91
CA GLN A 550 -7.85 13.27 16.23
C GLN A 550 -8.99 13.64 15.29
N GLU A 551 -9.52 14.86 15.41
CA GLU A 551 -10.40 15.44 14.39
C GLU A 551 -9.57 16.25 13.40
N TRP A 552 -9.65 15.90 12.12
CA TRP A 552 -9.01 16.67 11.04
C TRP A 552 -10.00 17.55 10.26
N TRP A 553 -11.30 17.28 10.38
CA TRP A 553 -12.36 18.04 9.71
C TRP A 553 -13.65 18.16 10.56
N PRO A 554 -14.25 19.36 10.65
CA PRO A 554 -13.73 20.65 10.17
C PRO A 554 -12.59 21.15 11.07
N ASN A 555 -11.50 21.61 10.47
CA ASN A 555 -10.40 22.19 11.24
C ASN A 555 -10.74 23.63 11.66
N VAL A 556 -11.12 23.80 12.92
CA VAL A 556 -11.38 25.12 13.55
C VAL A 556 -10.33 25.46 14.62
N GLN A 557 -9.17 24.78 14.60
CA GLN A 557 -8.08 25.08 15.51
C GLN A 557 -7.57 26.51 15.28
N GLY A 558 -7.44 27.27 16.36
CA GLY A 558 -7.01 28.68 16.30
C GLY A 558 -8.09 29.67 15.86
N VAL A 559 -9.32 29.22 15.59
CA VAL A 559 -10.45 30.11 15.28
C VAL A 559 -11.03 30.69 16.58
N ALA A 560 -11.15 32.01 16.66
CA ALA A 560 -11.78 32.70 17.80
C ALA A 560 -13.24 32.28 17.97
N ASP A 561 -13.73 32.20 19.22
CA ASP A 561 -15.05 31.66 19.55
C ASP A 561 -16.19 32.37 18.81
N GLU A 562 -16.10 33.69 18.64
CA GLU A 562 -17.07 34.51 17.90
C GLU A 562 -17.15 34.16 16.41
N ASN A 563 -16.08 33.61 15.82
CA ASN A 563 -15.98 33.27 14.40
C ASN A 563 -16.24 31.79 14.13
N LYS A 564 -16.25 30.92 15.16
CA LYS A 564 -16.54 29.49 15.01
C LYS A 564 -17.87 29.21 14.30
N PRO A 565 -18.98 29.92 14.57
CA PRO A 565 -20.23 29.69 13.83
C PRO A 565 -20.06 29.90 12.31
N ALA A 566 -19.38 30.96 11.90
CA ALA A 566 -19.11 31.23 10.49
C ALA A 566 -18.19 30.16 9.87
N ALA A 567 -17.14 29.76 10.59
CA ALA A 567 -16.24 28.69 10.15
C ALA A 567 -16.98 27.36 9.90
N MET A 568 -17.88 26.98 10.82
CA MET A 568 -18.70 25.78 10.70
C MET A 568 -19.70 25.86 9.53
N GLU A 569 -20.35 27.01 9.33
CA GLU A 569 -21.25 27.21 8.18
C GLU A 569 -20.52 27.14 6.83
N ILE A 570 -19.29 27.68 6.76
CA ILE A 570 -18.42 27.61 5.56
C ILE A 570 -17.95 26.17 5.34
N ALA A 571 -17.49 25.47 6.38
CA ALA A 571 -17.11 24.06 6.26
C ALA A 571 -18.28 23.21 5.76
N ALA A 572 -19.51 23.45 6.24
CA ALA A 572 -20.71 22.81 5.73
C ALA A 572 -21.03 23.18 4.27
N ALA A 573 -20.64 24.36 3.80
CA ALA A 573 -20.75 24.72 2.37
C ALA A 573 -19.76 23.93 1.51
N ILE A 574 -18.56 23.67 2.02
CA ILE A 574 -17.57 22.82 1.34
C ILE A 574 -18.03 21.35 1.32
N GLU A 575 -18.66 20.84 2.39
CA GLU A 575 -19.28 19.52 2.38
C GLU A 575 -20.38 19.39 1.31
N ARG A 576 -21.20 20.43 1.13
CA ARG A 576 -22.18 20.48 0.04
C ARG A 576 -21.51 20.54 -1.33
N TRP A 577 -20.35 21.19 -1.45
CA TRP A 577 -19.58 21.25 -2.68
C TRP A 577 -19.02 19.88 -3.07
N ASP A 578 -18.42 19.17 -2.12
CA ASP A 578 -17.94 17.80 -2.30
C ASP A 578 -19.08 16.87 -2.71
N ALA A 579 -20.20 16.88 -1.97
CA ALA A 579 -21.36 16.06 -2.29
C ALA A 579 -21.90 16.33 -3.70
N ALA A 580 -22.00 17.61 -4.11
CA ALA A 580 -22.44 17.99 -5.44
C ALA A 580 -21.44 17.60 -6.52
N PHE A 581 -20.13 17.71 -6.26
CA PHE A 581 -19.10 17.28 -7.19
C PHE A 581 -19.11 15.77 -7.39
N SER A 582 -19.21 15.00 -6.31
CA SER A 582 -19.29 13.53 -6.36
C SER A 582 -20.58 12.99 -6.97
N SER A 583 -21.68 13.76 -6.92
CA SER A 583 -22.92 13.42 -7.62
C SER A 583 -23.02 14.01 -9.02
N GLU A 584 -21.94 14.63 -9.53
CA GLU A 584 -21.88 15.23 -10.87
C GLU A 584 -22.97 16.31 -11.09
N ASP A 585 -23.38 17.00 -10.01
CA ASP A 585 -24.44 18.01 -10.00
C ASP A 585 -23.89 19.41 -10.23
N VAL A 586 -23.90 19.86 -11.49
CA VAL A 586 -23.48 21.22 -11.89
C VAL A 586 -24.25 22.29 -11.12
N ALA A 587 -25.55 22.12 -10.91
CA ALA A 587 -26.38 23.13 -10.23
C ALA A 587 -26.01 23.22 -8.74
N GLY A 588 -25.81 22.08 -8.09
CA GLY A 588 -25.33 21.97 -6.72
C GLY A 588 -23.95 22.63 -6.53
N VAL A 589 -23.01 22.36 -7.44
CA VAL A 589 -21.68 23.00 -7.43
C VAL A 589 -21.80 24.52 -7.59
N LEU A 590 -22.56 24.98 -8.58
CA LEU A 590 -22.75 26.42 -8.83
C LEU A 590 -23.47 27.13 -7.68
N ASN A 591 -24.26 26.44 -6.88
CA ASN A 591 -24.90 27.01 -5.71
C ASN A 591 -23.91 27.38 -4.59
N VAL A 592 -22.69 26.85 -4.63
CA VAL A 592 -21.61 27.25 -3.70
C VAL A 592 -20.91 28.52 -4.17
N TYR A 593 -21.01 28.87 -5.45
CA TYR A 593 -20.43 30.10 -6.00
C TYR A 593 -21.40 31.28 -5.90
N ALA A 594 -20.85 32.48 -5.70
CA ALA A 594 -21.61 33.72 -5.72
C ALA A 594 -21.89 34.13 -7.18
N PRO A 595 -23.06 34.73 -7.49
CA PRO A 595 -23.30 35.31 -8.82
C PRO A 595 -22.30 36.42 -9.19
N SER A 596 -21.71 37.06 -8.18
CA SER A 596 -20.67 38.07 -8.32
C SER A 596 -19.26 37.49 -8.45
N TYR A 597 -19.09 36.17 -8.53
CA TYR A 597 -17.77 35.52 -8.54
C TYR A 597 -16.83 36.12 -9.59
N ARG A 598 -15.58 36.42 -9.19
CA ARG A 598 -14.49 36.83 -10.08
C ARG A 598 -13.14 36.29 -9.57
N ASP A 599 -12.34 35.74 -10.47
CA ASP A 599 -10.96 35.29 -10.18
C ASP A 599 -9.89 36.27 -10.70
N PRO A 600 -8.58 36.04 -10.45
CA PRO A 600 -7.50 36.91 -10.92
C PRO A 600 -7.43 37.09 -12.45
N GLN A 601 -7.97 36.13 -13.22
CA GLN A 601 -8.07 36.17 -14.67
C GLN A 601 -9.37 36.85 -15.15
N ASN A 602 -10.18 37.37 -14.22
CA ASN A 602 -11.47 38.02 -14.44
C ASN A 602 -12.55 37.07 -15.02
N TRP A 603 -12.42 35.76 -14.79
CA TRP A 603 -13.48 34.82 -15.12
C TRP A 603 -14.65 34.92 -14.16
N SER A 604 -15.85 34.67 -14.66
CA SER A 604 -17.10 34.76 -13.91
C SER A 604 -17.63 33.38 -13.47
N SER A 605 -18.71 33.35 -12.70
CA SER A 605 -19.40 32.10 -12.35
C SER A 605 -19.89 31.31 -13.57
N GLU A 606 -20.08 31.96 -14.73
CA GLU A 606 -20.43 31.28 -15.97
C GLU A 606 -19.29 30.38 -16.48
N TYR A 607 -18.04 30.87 -16.38
CA TYR A 607 -16.86 30.09 -16.73
C TYR A 607 -16.73 28.86 -15.83
N VAL A 608 -16.89 29.03 -14.52
CA VAL A 608 -16.91 27.94 -13.53
C VAL A 608 -17.94 26.88 -13.92
N GLY A 609 -19.16 27.30 -14.26
CA GLY A 609 -20.24 26.40 -14.65
C GLY A 609 -19.91 25.59 -15.90
N ARG A 610 -19.31 26.21 -16.92
CA ARG A 610 -18.88 25.53 -18.14
C ARG A 610 -17.75 24.55 -17.89
N ALA A 611 -16.79 24.90 -17.03
CA ALA A 611 -15.68 24.04 -16.70
C ALA A 611 -16.13 22.76 -15.97
N TYR A 612 -17.00 22.89 -14.96
CA TYR A 612 -17.59 21.72 -14.29
C TYR A 612 -18.50 20.91 -15.20
N GLN A 613 -19.34 21.57 -16.00
CA GLN A 613 -20.19 20.88 -16.97
C GLN A 613 -19.34 20.01 -17.91
N TRP A 614 -18.29 20.57 -18.50
CA TRP A 614 -17.40 19.82 -19.39
C TRP A 614 -16.72 18.65 -18.66
N PHE A 615 -16.30 18.86 -17.40
CA PHE A 615 -15.69 17.80 -16.61
C PHE A 615 -16.66 16.64 -16.39
N PHE A 616 -17.90 16.90 -15.98
CA PHE A 616 -18.91 15.86 -15.76
C PHE A 616 -19.43 15.22 -17.05
N GLU A 617 -19.39 15.91 -18.19
CA GLU A 617 -19.73 15.32 -19.50
C GLU A 617 -18.70 14.27 -19.95
N ARG A 618 -17.49 14.29 -19.39
CA ARG A 618 -16.37 13.44 -19.80
C ARG A 618 -15.90 12.46 -18.73
N TYR A 619 -15.91 12.86 -17.47
CA TYR A 619 -15.41 12.11 -16.33
C TYR A 619 -16.55 11.75 -15.40
N SER A 620 -16.48 10.55 -14.86
CA SER A 620 -17.42 9.98 -13.89
C SER A 620 -16.70 9.63 -12.59
N HIS A 621 -17.48 9.27 -11.56
CA HIS A 621 -16.97 8.86 -10.25
C HIS A 621 -16.07 9.93 -9.63
N CYS A 622 -16.61 11.14 -9.62
CA CYS A 622 -15.90 12.33 -9.20
C CYS A 622 -15.64 12.33 -7.68
N THR A 623 -14.44 12.75 -7.26
CA THR A 623 -14.05 12.85 -5.84
C THR A 623 -13.38 14.20 -5.55
N MET A 624 -13.58 14.73 -4.34
CA MET A 624 -12.92 15.95 -3.88
C MET A 624 -12.17 15.70 -2.56
N ALA A 625 -10.86 15.48 -2.65
CA ALA A 625 -9.99 15.53 -1.48
C ALA A 625 -9.90 16.97 -0.98
N ARG A 626 -9.92 17.18 0.34
CA ARG A 626 -9.93 18.54 0.91
C ARG A 626 -9.34 18.63 2.32
N GLN A 627 -8.73 19.77 2.63
CA GLN A 627 -8.35 20.13 3.99
C GLN A 627 -8.20 21.64 4.16
N ILE A 628 -8.82 22.19 5.20
CA ILE A 628 -8.64 23.61 5.56
C ILE A 628 -7.25 23.81 6.17
N ARG A 629 -6.46 24.70 5.58
CA ARG A 629 -5.10 25.06 6.03
C ARG A 629 -5.10 26.27 6.94
N GLN A 630 -5.87 27.28 6.57
CA GLN A 630 -5.83 28.57 7.23
C GLN A 630 -7.16 29.28 7.11
N TRP A 631 -7.52 29.98 8.18
CA TRP A 631 -8.62 30.93 8.20
C TRP A 631 -8.11 32.36 8.31
N ASP A 632 -8.79 33.29 7.64
CA ASP A 632 -8.60 34.72 7.76
C ASP A 632 -9.97 35.42 7.88
N PHE A 633 -10.27 35.82 9.12
CA PHE A 633 -11.49 36.55 9.49
C PHE A 633 -11.26 38.07 9.59
N SER A 634 -10.09 38.59 9.21
CA SER A 634 -9.74 40.01 9.40
C SER A 634 -10.72 40.98 8.70
N ALA A 635 -11.37 40.51 7.63
CA ALA A 635 -12.31 41.30 6.82
C ALA A 635 -13.79 41.07 7.18
N ILE A 636 -14.13 40.21 8.15
CA ILE A 636 -15.52 39.84 8.41
C ILE A 636 -16.34 41.02 8.96
N ALA A 637 -15.76 41.81 9.85
CA ALA A 637 -16.43 42.97 10.46
C ALA A 637 -16.58 44.16 9.50
N THR A 638 -15.68 44.28 8.51
CA THR A 638 -15.63 45.43 7.58
C THR A 638 -16.39 45.16 6.29
N THR A 639 -16.30 43.94 5.77
CA THR A 639 -16.84 43.59 4.44
C THR A 639 -17.77 42.38 4.45
N GLY A 640 -17.92 41.69 5.59
CA GLY A 640 -18.68 40.45 5.69
C GLY A 640 -18.00 39.26 5.00
N LYS A 641 -16.71 39.38 4.69
CA LYS A 641 -15.94 38.36 3.94
C LYS A 641 -15.04 37.54 4.85
N VAL A 642 -14.86 36.28 4.50
CA VAL A 642 -13.93 35.35 5.15
C VAL A 642 -13.02 34.77 4.07
N ARG A 643 -11.71 34.83 4.26
CA ARG A 643 -10.76 34.14 3.39
C ARG A 643 -10.32 32.84 4.04
N MET A 644 -10.12 31.82 3.22
CA MET A 644 -9.73 30.49 3.67
C MET A 644 -8.76 29.87 2.68
N LEU A 645 -7.63 29.36 3.16
CA LEU A 645 -6.73 28.54 2.36
C LEU A 645 -7.18 27.09 2.46
N LEU A 646 -7.48 26.49 1.31
CA LEU A 646 -7.95 25.12 1.18
C LEU A 646 -6.93 24.31 0.37
N TYR A 647 -6.42 23.22 0.94
CA TYR A 647 -5.95 22.13 0.09
C TYR A 647 -7.18 21.47 -0.52
N CYS A 648 -7.25 21.35 -1.83
CA CYS A 648 -8.29 20.58 -2.51
C CYS A 648 -7.75 19.90 -3.77
N GLN A 649 -8.24 18.71 -4.07
CA GLN A 649 -7.98 18.00 -5.31
C GLN A 649 -9.27 17.36 -5.79
N PHE A 650 -9.77 17.85 -6.93
CA PHE A 650 -10.88 17.29 -7.67
C PHE A 650 -10.33 16.24 -8.62
N ALA A 651 -10.94 15.06 -8.64
CA ALA A 651 -10.54 13.98 -9.53
C ALA A 651 -11.77 13.29 -10.14
N GLY A 652 -11.56 12.62 -11.28
CA GLY A 652 -12.57 11.83 -11.96
C GLY A 652 -11.93 10.92 -12.99
N THR A 653 -12.68 9.92 -13.44
CA THR A 653 -12.19 8.94 -14.42
C THR A 653 -13.10 8.87 -15.62
N ALA A 654 -12.48 8.94 -16.81
CA ALA A 654 -13.16 8.71 -18.08
C ALA A 654 -13.06 7.23 -18.45
N ALA A 655 -14.17 6.69 -18.95
CA ALA A 655 -14.21 5.30 -19.40
C ALA A 655 -13.15 5.01 -20.49
N SER A 656 -12.89 6.00 -21.36
CA SER A 656 -11.82 5.93 -22.36
C SER A 656 -11.22 7.29 -22.70
N ASP A 657 -10.03 7.27 -23.33
CA ASP A 657 -9.39 8.43 -23.94
C ASP A 657 -10.17 8.92 -25.20
N PRO A 658 -9.83 10.08 -25.79
CA PRO A 658 -10.52 10.58 -26.99
C PRO A 658 -10.50 9.61 -28.19
N THR A 659 -9.52 8.71 -28.26
CA THR A 659 -9.42 7.74 -29.35
C THR A 659 -10.26 6.48 -29.13
N GLY A 660 -10.85 6.31 -27.93
CA GLY A 660 -11.63 5.12 -27.57
C GLY A 660 -10.79 3.87 -27.33
N ARG A 661 -9.47 4.04 -27.16
CA ARG A 661 -8.47 2.96 -27.16
C ARG A 661 -7.97 2.64 -25.76
N PHE A 662 -7.67 3.67 -24.98
CA PHE A 662 -7.14 3.51 -23.62
C PHE A 662 -8.28 3.61 -22.63
N ALA A 663 -8.34 2.70 -21.67
CA ALA A 663 -9.34 2.71 -20.62
C ALA A 663 -8.86 3.43 -19.35
N SER A 664 -9.83 3.84 -18.52
CA SER A 664 -9.61 4.32 -17.15
C SER A 664 -8.70 5.55 -17.08
N VAL A 665 -8.98 6.55 -17.93
CA VAL A 665 -8.17 7.77 -18.00
C VAL A 665 -8.55 8.69 -16.84
N ARG A 666 -7.64 8.82 -15.87
CA ARG A 666 -7.82 9.69 -14.70
C ARG A 666 -7.50 11.15 -15.05
N ALA A 667 -8.29 12.06 -14.53
CA ALA A 667 -8.02 13.50 -14.54
C ALA A 667 -8.14 14.07 -13.13
N ALA A 668 -7.33 15.09 -12.83
CA ALA A 668 -7.42 15.82 -11.57
C ALA A 668 -7.06 17.30 -11.73
N PHE A 669 -7.59 18.15 -10.85
CA PHE A 669 -7.27 19.57 -10.76
C PHE A 669 -7.49 20.07 -9.31
N PRO A 670 -6.84 21.15 -8.85
CA PRO A 670 -5.81 21.91 -9.55
C PRO A 670 -4.50 21.10 -9.73
N LEU A 671 -3.73 21.43 -10.76
CA LEU A 671 -2.42 20.81 -11.06
C LEU A 671 -1.24 21.54 -10.43
N ASN A 672 -1.50 22.53 -9.56
CA ASN A 672 -0.43 23.28 -8.90
C ASN A 672 0.34 22.41 -7.90
N ASP A 673 1.58 22.81 -7.59
CA ASP A 673 2.52 21.99 -6.80
C ASP A 673 2.06 21.75 -5.36
N THR A 674 1.14 22.56 -4.82
CA THR A 674 0.68 22.47 -3.43
C THR A 674 -0.69 21.81 -3.28
N GLY A 675 -1.50 21.79 -4.34
CA GLY A 675 -2.94 21.54 -4.32
C GLY A 675 -3.74 22.62 -3.55
N GLU A 676 -3.17 23.80 -3.30
CA GLU A 676 -3.78 24.81 -2.42
C GLU A 676 -4.40 25.97 -3.19
N VAL A 677 -5.56 26.44 -2.70
CA VAL A 677 -6.35 27.53 -3.27
C VAL A 677 -6.90 28.42 -2.16
N TRP A 678 -6.70 29.74 -2.28
CA TRP A 678 -7.39 30.71 -1.45
C TRP A 678 -8.81 30.90 -1.95
N LEU A 679 -9.80 30.73 -1.06
CA LEU A 679 -11.21 30.98 -1.33
C LEU A 679 -11.69 32.16 -0.49
N THR A 680 -12.35 33.13 -1.11
CA THR A 680 -13.04 34.22 -0.40
C THR A 680 -14.52 33.93 -0.36
N PHE A 681 -15.09 33.81 0.83
CA PHE A 681 -16.51 33.60 1.06
C PHE A 681 -17.21 34.91 1.44
N THR A 682 -18.44 35.06 0.97
CA THR A 682 -19.37 36.14 1.36
C THR A 682 -20.74 35.56 1.65
N LYS A 683 -21.52 36.20 2.53
CA LYS A 683 -22.85 35.73 2.93
C LYS A 683 -23.93 36.38 2.05
N ILE A 684 -24.59 35.59 1.21
CA ILE A 684 -25.67 36.00 0.30
C ILE A 684 -26.90 35.15 0.61
N ASP A 685 -28.05 35.78 0.85
CA ASP A 685 -29.31 35.11 1.19
C ASP A 685 -29.17 34.10 2.34
N SER A 686 -28.42 34.50 3.38
CA SER A 686 -28.07 33.68 4.56
C SER A 686 -27.16 32.47 4.29
N ALA A 687 -26.65 32.28 3.07
CA ALA A 687 -25.70 31.22 2.72
C ALA A 687 -24.30 31.79 2.41
N TRP A 688 -23.25 31.12 2.89
CA TRP A 688 -21.88 31.44 2.48
C TRP A 688 -21.62 30.92 1.07
N ARG A 689 -21.11 31.80 0.21
CA ARG A 689 -20.80 31.52 -1.20
C ARG A 689 -19.41 32.03 -1.57
N ILE A 690 -18.73 31.32 -2.48
CA ILE A 690 -17.41 31.67 -2.99
C ILE A 690 -17.53 32.89 -3.92
N GLU A 691 -16.94 34.00 -3.52
CA GLU A 691 -16.87 35.25 -4.29
C GLU A 691 -15.60 35.34 -5.15
N SER A 692 -14.50 34.69 -4.74
CA SER A 692 -13.29 34.59 -5.54
C SER A 692 -12.46 33.36 -5.15
N SER A 693 -11.64 32.89 -6.08
CA SER A 693 -10.60 31.89 -5.83
C SER A 693 -9.25 32.35 -6.38
N GLU A 694 -8.15 32.03 -5.67
CA GLU A 694 -6.78 32.35 -6.08
C GLU A 694 -5.89 31.12 -5.86
N PRO A 695 -5.45 30.41 -6.92
CA PRO A 695 -5.74 30.62 -8.34
C PRO A 695 -7.21 30.32 -8.73
N ALA A 696 -7.55 30.52 -10.00
CA ALA A 696 -8.85 30.14 -10.57
C ALA A 696 -9.15 28.64 -10.31
N LEU A 697 -10.35 28.36 -9.77
CA LEU A 697 -10.81 27.00 -9.46
C LEU A 697 -12.27 26.86 -9.90
N PRO A 698 -12.58 26.06 -10.93
CA PRO A 698 -11.67 25.23 -11.73
C PRO A 698 -10.80 26.03 -12.72
N ASN A 699 -9.71 25.42 -13.19
CA ASN A 699 -8.90 25.93 -14.29
C ASN A 699 -9.14 25.10 -15.56
N PHE A 700 -9.72 25.71 -16.59
CA PHE A 700 -10.15 24.97 -17.78
C PHE A 700 -8.98 24.45 -18.61
N ARG A 701 -7.84 25.15 -18.63
CA ARG A 701 -6.62 24.66 -19.29
C ARG A 701 -6.07 23.40 -18.64
N GLU A 702 -6.07 23.32 -17.31
CA GLU A 702 -5.66 22.11 -16.60
C GLU A 702 -6.58 20.94 -16.96
N ILE A 703 -7.89 21.18 -16.98
CA ILE A 703 -8.91 20.20 -17.39
C ILE A 703 -8.70 19.73 -18.84
N LEU A 704 -8.46 20.66 -19.78
CA LEU A 704 -8.24 20.36 -21.20
C LEU A 704 -6.91 19.64 -21.46
N SER A 705 -5.92 19.77 -20.58
CA SER A 705 -4.61 19.11 -20.75
C SER A 705 -4.72 17.59 -20.83
N TYR A 706 -5.76 17.00 -20.23
CA TYR A 706 -6.06 15.56 -20.30
C TYR A 706 -6.70 15.10 -21.62
N SER A 707 -7.13 16.04 -22.45
CA SER A 707 -7.70 15.77 -23.78
C SER A 707 -6.76 16.14 -24.92
N ALA A 708 -5.68 16.87 -24.65
CA ALA A 708 -4.71 17.28 -25.63
C ALA A 708 -3.72 16.14 -25.91
N GLY A 709 -3.53 15.80 -27.18
CA GLY A 709 -2.49 14.89 -27.64
C GLY A 709 -1.09 15.53 -27.58
N PRO A 710 -0.01 14.72 -27.58
CA PRO A 710 1.37 15.22 -27.53
C PRO A 710 1.78 16.03 -28.77
N PHE A 711 0.97 16.00 -29.84
CA PHE A 711 1.17 16.77 -31.07
C PHE A 711 0.15 17.90 -31.24
N ASP A 712 -0.76 18.06 -30.28
CA ASP A 712 -1.75 19.13 -30.30
C ASP A 712 -1.06 20.43 -29.88
N ALA A 713 -0.57 21.18 -30.86
CA ALA A 713 0.11 22.46 -30.66
C ALA A 713 -0.88 23.60 -30.37
N PHE A 714 -1.69 23.46 -29.31
CA PHE A 714 -2.53 24.57 -28.84
C PHE A 714 -1.62 25.63 -28.21
N ALA A 715 -1.63 26.84 -28.77
CA ALA A 715 -1.03 27.99 -28.11
C ALA A 715 -1.71 28.17 -26.73
N PRO A 716 -0.96 28.46 -25.66
CA PRO A 716 -1.54 28.62 -24.34
C PRO A 716 -2.62 29.71 -24.39
N GLY A 717 -3.85 29.35 -24.00
CA GLY A 717 -4.95 30.29 -23.83
C GLY A 717 -4.69 31.29 -22.70
N PRO A 718 -5.60 32.24 -22.46
CA PRO A 718 -5.49 33.23 -21.39
C PRO A 718 -5.45 32.62 -19.98
N ASP A 719 -5.86 31.36 -19.85
CA ASP A 719 -5.75 30.58 -18.61
C ASP A 719 -4.28 30.33 -18.26
N THR A 720 -3.83 31.01 -17.22
CA THR A 720 -2.57 30.72 -16.57
C THR A 720 -2.80 29.67 -15.49
N PRO A 721 -2.19 28.47 -15.59
CA PRO A 721 -2.13 27.59 -14.43
C PRO A 721 -1.38 28.32 -13.31
N ALA A 722 -1.57 27.89 -12.06
CA ALA A 722 -0.80 28.47 -10.98
C ALA A 722 0.70 28.37 -11.31
N PRO A 723 1.51 29.39 -11.02
CA PRO A 723 2.95 29.28 -11.21
C PRO A 723 3.45 28.08 -10.40
N ALA A 724 4.21 27.20 -11.05
CA ALA A 724 5.02 26.23 -10.32
C ALA A 724 5.96 27.04 -9.41
N ASN A 725 5.97 26.75 -8.12
CA ASN A 725 6.95 27.41 -7.25
C ASN A 725 8.34 26.83 -7.61
N PRO A 726 9.36 27.68 -7.82
CA PRO A 726 10.65 27.25 -8.34
C PRO A 726 11.37 26.22 -7.46
#